data_AF-A0A932E4R7-F1
#
_entry.id   AF-A0A932E4R7-F1
#
_cell.length_a   1.000
_cell.length_b   1.000
_cell.length_c   1.000
_cell.angle_alpha   90.00
_cell.angle_beta   90.00
_cell.angle_gamma   90.00
#
_symmetry.space_group_name_H-M   'P 1'
#
loop_
_entity.id
_entity.type
_entity.pdbx_description
1 polymer ?
#
loop_
_entity_poly.entity_id
_entity_poly.type
_entity_poly.pdbx_seq_one_letter_code
_entity_poly.pdbx_strand_id
1 'polypeptide(L)'
;AADFQLAELAAASGLRAQFLPSGALFALRHHETMINQLLPGPAEDGLFRLFVRWFDGSSAPAGCAPLAGPGFAFGADDRTATWRSTPAGRALDCTTTFRLHPQKPAWAWRVQIRNTGATPQTIDLLHAQDLGLADEAAVRNNEAYASQYLDLLPLADAHLGHVILARQNQPMAGGRRPWLALACAQGAAACCTDGWQFFGSDHRLTGEPAAVRLPALPSRRLQYEFALGGLQSRPFTLAPGAAAEITFIAAYAEDHPAASSAADVAALGGDTLFTRAGWAHGRTPSTADWSAWFPGPRRQQETDGDGRLLSFFHGRDTHVVSRDKEALVARPHGHILRSGDSGWIDDRQFGLTCYAAGIFGAQSYLGNPSLARLLSVVRNHLNVARASGQRIFVRSGPDWRQLGVPSAFAMEPGAVRWIYRLTDRVIEARVWCSAGEPASFLEIKVTSGPAAEFLVTHQLALGAQEFECAGEIELHDDGWIAARPGAESLAAKHLPATAFALAAADAADLAAYGGDELLYFDGTVRHGPYAAFRTKAVAGCAFIMLGTVQGRAALPAAVARARAEYAATLPAARPPAPPLRLRGTTDAGTARLDEILPWFTHNAAIHLSAPHGLEQYGGAAWGVRDVTQGSVEWLLAAGEFATVRRILTTVFEQQYAHHPKDPAVAGCWPQWFMFPPFRFIQQTHSHGDVCFWPVKALCDYLEASNDLAFLRTETGYTAPVPPTACGRTATASSIIARRASSPAPRSSTTATATGTTPCSRPTPPCAPAWSAPGPSGSPTTPSASSPGSPARPARPPGPSASSGCSSACARILPASPCPTASWPAFSSMSPTAGCARSSTRRTGSPASATGCCP
;
A
#
# COMPACT_ATOMS: atom_id res chain seq x y z
N ALA A 1 23.66 8.35 -19.57
CA ALA A 1 22.37 8.62 -18.90
C ALA A 1 21.23 7.87 -19.57
N ALA A 2 20.78 8.29 -20.78
CA ALA A 2 19.63 7.66 -21.47
C ALA A 2 19.69 6.13 -21.56
N ASP A 3 20.86 5.56 -21.85
CA ASP A 3 21.04 4.12 -22.07
C ASP A 3 21.33 3.31 -20.79
N PHE A 4 21.39 3.93 -19.62
CA PHE A 4 21.83 3.28 -18.36
C PHE A 4 20.72 2.52 -17.61
N GLN A 5 19.49 2.47 -18.16
CA GLN A 5 18.33 1.79 -17.55
C GLN A 5 18.10 2.18 -16.06
N LEU A 6 18.23 3.48 -15.77
CA LEU A 6 18.13 4.01 -14.41
C LEU A 6 16.75 3.74 -13.80
N ALA A 7 16.73 3.24 -12.56
CA ALA A 7 15.53 3.19 -11.75
C ALA A 7 15.27 4.60 -11.18
N GLU A 8 14.29 5.31 -11.73
CA GLU A 8 13.91 6.65 -11.27
C GLU A 8 12.74 6.59 -10.29
N LEU A 9 12.96 7.19 -9.12
CA LEU A 9 11.96 7.50 -8.10
C LEU A 9 11.62 9.00 -8.22
N ALA A 10 10.34 9.36 -8.11
CA ALA A 10 9.89 10.75 -8.19
C ALA A 10 8.86 11.11 -7.11
N ALA A 11 9.01 12.29 -6.51
CA ALA A 11 8.07 12.88 -5.58
C ALA A 11 7.32 14.07 -6.19
N ALA A 12 6.11 14.36 -5.68
CA ALA A 12 5.31 15.50 -6.12
C ALA A 12 5.96 16.87 -5.81
N SER A 13 6.99 16.89 -4.96
CA SER A 13 7.84 18.06 -4.69
C SER A 13 8.77 18.44 -5.86
N GLY A 14 8.95 17.59 -6.87
CA GLY A 14 9.99 17.78 -7.89
C GLY A 14 11.34 17.14 -7.52
N LEU A 15 11.46 16.59 -6.31
CA LEU A 15 12.58 15.75 -5.88
C LEU A 15 12.55 14.40 -6.62
N ARG A 16 13.69 13.99 -7.19
CA ARG A 16 13.88 12.71 -7.89
C ARG A 16 15.15 12.02 -7.42
N ALA A 17 15.13 10.70 -7.30
CA ALA A 17 16.31 9.88 -7.07
C ALA A 17 16.46 8.85 -8.19
N GLN A 18 17.64 8.76 -8.80
CA GLN A 18 17.96 7.80 -9.84
C GLN A 18 19.00 6.82 -9.31
N PHE A 19 18.76 5.53 -9.52
CA PHE A 19 19.70 4.46 -9.18
C PHE A 19 20.16 3.72 -10.44
N LEU A 20 21.43 3.32 -10.47
CA LEU A 20 21.93 2.38 -11.47
C LEU A 20 21.27 1.00 -11.27
N PRO A 21 21.20 0.14 -12.32
CA PRO A 21 20.74 -1.25 -12.18
C PRO A 21 21.52 -2.09 -11.15
N SER A 22 22.74 -1.67 -10.79
CA SER A 22 23.54 -2.23 -9.71
C SER A 22 22.99 -1.93 -8.31
N GLY A 23 22.12 -0.93 -8.15
CA GLY A 23 21.69 -0.40 -6.86
C GLY A 23 22.57 0.72 -6.30
N ALA A 24 23.56 1.23 -7.03
CA ALA A 24 24.28 2.46 -6.67
C ALA A 24 23.41 3.70 -6.91
N LEU A 25 23.53 4.72 -6.04
CA LEU A 25 22.87 6.02 -6.24
C LEU A 25 23.54 6.77 -7.39
N PHE A 26 22.83 6.96 -8.50
CA PHE A 26 23.32 7.72 -9.65
C PHE A 26 23.13 9.22 -9.46
N ALA A 27 21.94 9.64 -9.03
CA ALA A 27 21.63 11.05 -8.85
C ALA A 27 20.52 11.26 -7.82
N LEU A 28 20.58 12.40 -7.15
CA LEU A 28 19.50 12.97 -6.35
C LEU A 28 19.33 14.42 -6.82
N ARG A 29 18.14 14.79 -7.31
CA ARG A 29 17.87 16.11 -7.91
C ARG A 29 16.59 16.73 -7.40
N HIS A 30 16.55 18.06 -7.36
CA HIS A 30 15.34 18.85 -7.23
C HIS A 30 15.23 19.78 -8.44
N HIS A 31 14.36 19.45 -9.39
CA HIS A 31 14.34 20.07 -10.72
C HIS A 31 15.74 20.06 -11.38
N GLU A 32 16.37 21.23 -11.55
CA GLU A 32 17.70 21.41 -12.18
C GLU A 32 18.85 21.35 -11.17
N THR A 33 18.57 21.45 -9.87
CA THR A 33 19.57 21.38 -8.80
C THR A 33 19.95 19.93 -8.52
N MET A 34 21.23 19.63 -8.64
CA MET A 34 21.82 18.34 -8.27
C MET A 34 22.25 18.39 -6.81
N ILE A 35 21.73 17.47 -6.00
CA ILE A 35 21.92 17.43 -4.54
C ILE A 35 23.19 16.66 -4.20
N ASN A 36 23.43 15.52 -4.85
CA ASN A 36 24.69 14.79 -4.75
C ASN A 36 25.82 15.52 -5.50
N GLN A 37 27.07 15.12 -5.27
CA GLN A 37 28.26 15.77 -5.84
C GLN A 37 28.71 15.12 -7.15
N LEU A 38 28.65 13.78 -7.25
CA LEU A 38 29.12 13.03 -8.43
C LEU A 38 28.03 12.16 -9.06
N LEU A 39 27.95 12.14 -10.39
CA LEU A 39 27.18 11.15 -11.17
C LEU A 39 28.08 9.94 -11.52
N PRO A 40 28.01 8.79 -10.83
CA PRO A 40 28.87 7.64 -11.12
C PRO A 40 28.63 7.01 -12.50
N GLY A 41 29.68 6.45 -13.08
CA GLY A 41 29.59 5.54 -14.20
C GLY A 41 28.87 4.23 -13.85
N PRO A 42 28.36 3.48 -14.83
CA PRO A 42 27.55 2.28 -14.58
C PRO A 42 28.31 1.10 -13.93
N ALA A 43 29.62 1.21 -13.77
CA ALA A 43 30.49 0.26 -13.08
C ALA A 43 31.02 0.78 -11.72
N GLU A 44 30.51 1.91 -11.23
CA GLU A 44 30.99 2.61 -10.03
C GLU A 44 29.93 2.63 -8.91
N ASP A 45 30.40 2.79 -7.68
CA ASP A 45 29.58 2.92 -6.46
C ASP A 45 29.37 4.40 -6.04
N GLY A 46 29.80 5.35 -6.87
CA GLY A 46 29.74 6.79 -6.56
C GLY A 46 30.44 7.15 -5.25
N LEU A 47 29.94 8.19 -4.58
CA LEU A 47 30.49 8.73 -3.32
C LEU A 47 29.56 8.53 -2.11
N PHE A 48 28.27 8.25 -2.32
CA PHE A 48 27.35 7.91 -1.24
C PHE A 48 27.76 6.59 -0.54
N ARG A 49 27.78 6.55 0.79
CA ARG A 49 28.05 5.30 1.54
C ARG A 49 27.08 5.11 2.69
N LEU A 50 26.68 3.85 2.91
CA LEU A 50 25.90 3.41 4.06
C LEU A 50 26.46 2.06 4.55
N PHE A 51 27.01 2.04 5.77
CA PHE A 51 27.65 0.86 6.36
C PHE A 51 27.00 0.48 7.69
N VAL A 52 27.00 -0.82 8.00
CA VAL A 52 26.94 -1.32 9.39
C VAL A 52 28.36 -1.67 9.85
N ARG A 53 28.65 -1.43 11.12
CA ARG A 53 29.87 -1.88 11.80
C ARG A 53 29.49 -2.70 13.02
N TRP A 54 30.29 -3.70 13.36
CA TRP A 54 30.09 -4.54 14.54
C TRP A 54 31.34 -4.57 15.42
N PHE A 55 31.13 -4.77 16.73
CA PHE A 55 32.15 -4.67 17.77
C PHE A 55 32.18 -5.95 18.61
N ASP A 56 33.39 -6.43 18.90
CA ASP A 56 33.67 -7.65 19.68
C ASP A 56 33.85 -7.39 21.19
N GLY A 57 33.68 -6.14 21.62
CA GLY A 57 33.99 -5.66 22.97
C GLY A 57 35.20 -4.73 23.02
N SER A 58 35.99 -4.65 21.96
CA SER A 58 37.00 -3.59 21.78
C SER A 58 36.38 -2.26 21.36
N SER A 59 37.17 -1.17 21.43
CA SER A 59 36.76 0.17 21.00
C SER A 59 36.94 0.43 19.50
N ALA A 60 37.50 -0.53 18.76
CA ALA A 60 37.63 -0.49 17.31
C ALA A 60 36.54 -1.38 16.66
N PRO A 61 36.06 -1.07 15.45
CA PRO A 61 35.20 -1.97 14.71
C PRO A 61 35.90 -3.32 14.43
N ALA A 62 35.28 -4.42 14.86
CA ALA A 62 35.72 -5.78 14.55
C ALA A 62 35.37 -6.21 13.12
N GLY A 63 34.54 -5.41 12.42
CA GLY A 63 34.30 -5.50 10.99
C GLY A 63 33.21 -4.54 10.53
N CYS A 64 33.06 -4.41 9.22
CA CYS A 64 32.01 -3.61 8.59
C CYS A 64 31.46 -4.28 7.34
N ALA A 65 30.30 -3.82 6.87
CA ALA A 65 29.76 -4.18 5.56
C ALA A 65 28.87 -3.05 5.01
N PRO A 66 28.86 -2.82 3.69
CA PRO A 66 27.90 -1.89 3.10
C PRO A 66 26.48 -2.45 3.19
N LEU A 67 25.51 -1.53 3.18
CA LEU A 67 24.07 -1.79 3.36
C LEU A 67 23.23 -1.41 2.13
N ALA A 68 23.83 -0.72 1.17
CA ALA A 68 23.27 -0.32 -0.12
C ALA A 68 24.43 -0.22 -1.14
N GLY A 69 24.09 -0.09 -2.43
CA GLY A 69 25.06 -0.08 -3.52
C GLY A 69 25.11 -1.40 -4.32
N PRO A 70 26.16 -1.60 -5.16
CA PRO A 70 26.40 -2.80 -5.96
C PRO A 70 26.56 -4.09 -5.12
N GLY A 71 26.24 -5.22 -5.74
CA GLY A 71 26.48 -6.56 -5.17
C GLY A 71 25.37 -7.07 -4.22
N PHE A 72 24.34 -6.27 -3.95
CA PHE A 72 23.19 -6.65 -3.13
C PHE A 72 21.96 -6.98 -3.98
N ALA A 73 20.99 -7.67 -3.38
CA ALA A 73 19.68 -7.88 -3.99
C ALA A 73 18.89 -6.55 -4.01
N PHE A 74 18.93 -5.86 -5.14
CA PHE A 74 18.34 -4.54 -5.37
C PHE A 74 16.94 -4.62 -6.02
N GLY A 75 16.06 -3.67 -5.69
CA GLY A 75 14.79 -3.45 -6.38
C GLY A 75 14.16 -2.10 -6.03
N ALA A 76 13.35 -1.56 -6.94
CA ALA A 76 12.75 -0.22 -6.80
C ALA A 76 11.29 -0.15 -7.27
N ASP A 77 10.55 0.82 -6.71
CA ASP A 77 9.24 1.32 -7.16
C ASP A 77 9.30 2.85 -7.34
N ASP A 78 8.21 3.48 -7.80
CA ASP A 78 8.08 4.91 -8.09
C ASP A 78 8.63 5.88 -7.01
N ARG A 79 8.76 5.45 -5.74
CA ARG A 79 9.23 6.29 -4.61
C ARG A 79 10.15 5.58 -3.63
N THR A 80 10.48 4.31 -3.86
CA THR A 80 11.16 3.45 -2.88
C THR A 80 12.23 2.60 -3.57
N ALA A 81 13.41 2.51 -2.97
CA ALA A 81 14.49 1.63 -3.42
C ALA A 81 14.96 0.76 -2.23
N THR A 82 15.22 -0.52 -2.48
CA THR A 82 15.46 -1.52 -1.42
C THR A 82 16.66 -2.41 -1.73
N TRP A 83 17.46 -2.73 -0.70
CA TRP A 83 18.59 -3.65 -0.75
C TRP A 83 18.46 -4.68 0.40
N ARG A 84 19.02 -5.88 0.22
CA ARG A 84 19.19 -6.87 1.28
C ARG A 84 20.64 -7.35 1.39
N SER A 85 21.13 -7.49 2.62
CA SER A 85 22.48 -7.98 2.92
C SER A 85 22.49 -8.83 4.20
N THR A 86 23.38 -9.82 4.28
CA THR A 86 23.54 -10.69 5.49
C THR A 86 24.97 -10.65 6.05
N PRO A 87 25.40 -9.52 6.63
CA PRO A 87 26.78 -9.31 7.08
C PRO A 87 27.13 -10.08 8.37
N ALA A 88 28.33 -9.86 8.90
CA ALA A 88 28.88 -10.54 10.09
C ALA A 88 28.75 -12.07 10.01
N GLY A 89 29.12 -12.67 8.87
CA GLY A 89 29.03 -14.13 8.67
C GLY A 89 27.59 -14.69 8.67
N ARG A 90 26.60 -13.86 8.28
CA ARG A 90 25.15 -14.12 8.41
C ARG A 90 24.61 -14.10 9.85
N ALA A 91 25.36 -13.56 10.81
CA ALA A 91 24.85 -13.26 12.15
C ALA A 91 23.94 -12.01 12.18
N LEU A 92 23.98 -11.19 11.11
CA LEU A 92 23.05 -10.10 10.89
C LEU A 92 22.26 -10.34 9.59
N ASP A 93 20.96 -10.04 9.62
CA ASP A 93 20.07 -9.94 8.45
C ASP A 93 19.56 -8.51 8.34
N CYS A 94 19.91 -7.85 7.23
CA CYS A 94 19.68 -6.42 7.03
C CYS A 94 18.82 -6.18 5.79
N THR A 95 17.77 -5.37 5.94
CA THR A 95 17.01 -4.78 4.82
C THR A 95 17.12 -3.26 4.89
N THR A 96 17.62 -2.66 3.81
CA THR A 96 17.78 -1.22 3.66
C THR A 96 16.72 -0.71 2.70
N THR A 97 16.09 0.42 3.03
CA THR A 97 15.08 1.07 2.21
C THR A 97 15.34 2.57 2.13
N PHE A 98 15.69 3.05 0.94
CA PHE A 98 15.63 4.47 0.59
C PHE A 98 14.18 4.81 0.18
N ARG A 99 13.68 5.97 0.62
CA ARG A 99 12.32 6.40 0.25
C ARG A 99 12.20 7.92 0.16
N LEU A 100 11.57 8.39 -0.92
CA LEU A 100 11.17 9.79 -1.06
C LEU A 100 9.88 10.09 -0.27
N HIS A 101 9.81 11.27 0.37
CA HIS A 101 8.57 11.79 0.94
C HIS A 101 7.59 12.11 -0.21
N PRO A 102 6.30 11.72 -0.13
CA PRO A 102 5.37 11.84 -1.25
C PRO A 102 4.99 13.28 -1.67
N GLN A 103 5.50 14.33 -1.02
CA GLN A 103 4.96 15.70 -1.09
C GLN A 103 5.99 16.78 -0.74
N LYS A 104 6.75 16.60 0.35
CA LYS A 104 7.86 17.47 0.71
C LYS A 104 9.13 17.08 -0.07
N PRO A 105 10.07 18.00 -0.33
CA PRO A 105 11.40 17.66 -0.81
C PRO A 105 12.23 17.07 0.35
N ALA A 106 11.95 15.81 0.68
CA ALA A 106 12.58 15.10 1.80
C ALA A 106 12.74 13.61 1.46
N TRP A 107 13.68 12.93 2.10
CA TRP A 107 13.89 11.48 1.94
C TRP A 107 14.40 10.84 3.24
N ALA A 108 14.40 9.50 3.26
CA ALA A 108 14.95 8.74 4.38
C ALA A 108 15.66 7.46 3.91
N TRP A 109 16.76 7.12 4.58
CA TRP A 109 17.44 5.82 4.52
C TRP A 109 17.08 5.04 5.78
N ARG A 110 16.14 4.10 5.68
CA ARG A 110 15.67 3.22 6.76
C ARG A 110 16.42 1.89 6.69
N VAL A 111 17.12 1.51 7.75
CA VAL A 111 17.83 0.22 7.86
C VAL A 111 17.18 -0.60 8.97
N GLN A 112 16.61 -1.75 8.59
CA GLN A 112 16.11 -2.76 9.51
C GLN A 112 17.18 -3.83 9.68
N ILE A 113 17.56 -4.14 10.92
CA ILE A 113 18.62 -5.11 11.24
C ILE A 113 18.08 -6.11 12.27
N ARG A 114 18.19 -7.40 11.97
CA ARG A 114 17.97 -8.50 12.91
C ARG A 114 19.29 -9.20 13.23
N ASN A 115 19.51 -9.54 14.50
CA ASN A 115 20.53 -10.49 14.89
C ASN A 115 20.00 -11.93 14.69
N THR A 116 20.56 -12.64 13.72
CA THR A 116 20.30 -14.05 13.40
C THR A 116 21.34 -14.99 14.01
N GLY A 117 22.39 -14.47 14.64
CA GLY A 117 23.42 -15.23 15.34
C GLY A 117 23.02 -15.67 16.76
N ALA A 118 23.84 -16.54 17.34
CA ALA A 118 23.62 -17.10 18.68
C ALA A 118 24.14 -16.21 19.83
N THR A 119 24.90 -15.16 19.54
CA THR A 119 25.49 -14.23 20.52
C THR A 119 24.94 -12.81 20.34
N PRO A 120 24.89 -11.97 21.39
CA PRO A 120 24.58 -10.55 21.25
C PRO A 120 25.56 -9.85 20.30
N GLN A 121 25.06 -8.92 19.50
CA GLN A 121 25.84 -8.15 18.52
C GLN A 121 25.74 -6.66 18.86
N THR A 122 26.86 -6.02 19.22
CA THR A 122 26.93 -4.56 19.37
C THR A 122 27.31 -3.94 18.04
N ILE A 123 26.52 -3.00 17.55
CA ILE A 123 26.64 -2.41 16.22
C ILE A 123 26.39 -0.90 16.22
N ASP A 124 26.93 -0.22 15.21
CA ASP A 124 26.51 1.12 14.79
C ASP A 124 26.43 1.23 13.26
N LEU A 125 25.91 2.34 12.76
CA LEU A 125 25.78 2.61 11.33
C LEU A 125 26.48 3.92 10.96
N LEU A 126 27.12 3.93 9.79
CA LEU A 126 27.67 5.14 9.16
C LEU A 126 26.88 5.48 7.90
N HIS A 127 26.44 6.73 7.79
CA HIS A 127 25.81 7.31 6.60
C HIS A 127 26.69 8.46 6.09
N ALA A 128 26.97 8.49 4.79
CA ALA A 128 27.73 9.55 4.13
C ALA A 128 27.04 9.93 2.82
N GLN A 129 26.53 11.16 2.76
CA GLN A 129 25.94 11.75 1.55
C GLN A 129 26.92 12.79 0.98
N ASP A 130 27.39 12.59 -0.24
CA ASP A 130 28.14 13.60 -1.01
C ASP A 130 27.20 14.75 -1.41
N LEU A 131 27.72 15.98 -1.45
CA LEU A 131 26.92 17.21 -1.59
C LEU A 131 27.43 18.11 -2.72
N GLY A 132 26.62 18.26 -3.77
CA GLY A 132 26.79 19.30 -4.79
C GLY A 132 25.93 20.52 -4.47
N LEU A 133 24.65 20.29 -4.13
CA LEU A 133 23.67 21.31 -3.74
C LEU A 133 23.70 22.59 -4.59
N ALA A 134 23.79 22.41 -5.90
CA ALA A 134 23.88 23.46 -6.90
C ALA A 134 23.26 22.99 -8.23
N ASP A 135 23.00 23.91 -9.17
CA ASP A 135 22.50 23.55 -10.50
C ASP A 135 23.47 22.55 -11.16
N GLU A 136 22.95 21.50 -11.83
CA GLU A 136 23.79 20.37 -12.28
C GLU A 136 25.00 20.81 -13.13
N ALA A 137 24.83 21.84 -13.97
CA ALA A 137 25.89 22.40 -14.80
C ALA A 137 27.00 23.09 -13.97
N ALA A 138 26.69 23.63 -12.79
CA ALA A 138 27.68 24.20 -11.88
C ALA A 138 28.44 23.11 -11.12
N VAL A 139 27.73 22.11 -10.59
CA VAL A 139 28.32 20.95 -9.90
C VAL A 139 29.32 20.24 -10.83
N ARG A 140 28.87 19.84 -12.02
CA ARG A 140 29.66 19.08 -13.00
C ARG A 140 30.68 19.90 -13.79
N ASN A 141 30.78 21.20 -13.52
CA ASN A 141 31.86 22.04 -14.03
C ASN A 141 33.06 22.06 -13.07
N ASN A 142 32.81 22.10 -11.75
CA ASN A 142 33.83 21.94 -10.73
C ASN A 142 33.21 21.63 -9.35
N GLU A 143 33.21 20.35 -8.98
CA GLU A 143 32.64 19.81 -7.74
C GLU A 143 33.35 20.32 -6.47
N ALA A 144 34.66 20.62 -6.58
CA ALA A 144 35.46 21.18 -5.51
C ALA A 144 35.12 22.65 -5.25
N TYR A 145 34.99 23.43 -6.32
CA TYR A 145 34.57 24.84 -6.24
C TYR A 145 33.14 24.96 -5.70
N ALA A 146 32.21 24.09 -6.11
CA ALA A 146 30.87 24.04 -5.53
C ALA A 146 30.90 23.80 -4.01
N SER A 147 31.79 22.91 -3.54
CA SER A 147 32.00 22.61 -2.12
C SER A 147 32.52 23.81 -1.32
N GLN A 148 33.44 24.61 -1.88
CA GLN A 148 34.00 25.80 -1.23
C GLN A 148 32.93 26.83 -0.80
N TYR A 149 31.77 26.85 -1.47
CA TYR A 149 30.65 27.75 -1.16
C TYR A 149 29.52 27.09 -0.36
N LEU A 150 29.59 25.79 -0.03
CA LEU A 150 28.60 25.13 0.84
C LEU A 150 28.91 25.40 2.31
N ASP A 151 28.08 26.18 3.00
CA ASP A 151 28.16 26.38 4.45
C ASP A 151 27.65 25.15 5.20
N LEU A 152 28.57 24.31 5.70
CA LEU A 152 28.27 23.11 6.47
C LEU A 152 28.30 23.39 7.97
N LEU A 153 27.14 23.52 8.58
CA LEU A 153 26.95 23.78 10.00
C LEU A 153 26.54 22.48 10.73
N PRO A 154 27.48 21.76 11.37
CA PRO A 154 27.14 20.68 12.29
C PRO A 154 26.64 21.27 13.62
N LEU A 155 25.54 20.73 14.12
CA LEU A 155 24.88 21.11 15.36
C LEU A 155 24.75 19.91 16.30
N ALA A 156 24.57 20.17 17.59
CA ALA A 156 24.19 19.18 18.59
C ALA A 156 22.75 19.44 19.05
N ASP A 157 21.85 18.53 18.73
CA ASP A 157 20.46 18.50 19.17
C ASP A 157 20.27 17.50 20.32
N ALA A 158 19.33 17.80 21.24
CA ALA A 158 19.08 16.99 22.43
C ALA A 158 18.50 15.60 22.13
N HIS A 159 17.87 15.39 20.98
CA HIS A 159 17.19 14.15 20.60
C HIS A 159 17.91 13.45 19.43
N LEU A 160 18.09 14.19 18.33
CA LEU A 160 18.76 13.76 17.10
C LEU A 160 20.30 13.67 17.24
N GLY A 161 20.88 14.20 18.32
CA GLY A 161 22.34 14.19 18.51
C GLY A 161 23.01 15.08 17.47
N HIS A 162 24.01 14.58 16.75
CA HIS A 162 24.61 15.35 15.66
C HIS A 162 23.67 15.52 14.45
N VAL A 163 23.43 16.78 14.07
CA VAL A 163 22.69 17.19 12.87
C VAL A 163 23.65 17.96 11.97
N ILE A 164 23.56 17.81 10.65
CA ILE A 164 24.30 18.64 9.68
C ILE A 164 23.30 19.46 8.89
N LEU A 165 23.49 20.79 8.89
CA LEU A 165 22.85 21.70 7.94
C LEU A 165 23.88 22.09 6.87
N ALA A 166 23.47 22.16 5.60
CA ALA A 166 24.32 22.52 4.47
C ALA A 166 23.58 23.55 3.60
N ARG A 167 24.23 24.67 3.26
CA ARG A 167 23.64 25.76 2.48
C ARG A 167 24.55 26.29 1.40
N GLN A 168 24.07 26.43 0.18
CA GLN A 168 24.82 27.00 -0.92
C GLN A 168 24.89 28.54 -0.84
N ASN A 169 26.10 29.07 -0.62
CA ASN A 169 26.36 30.51 -0.51
C ASN A 169 26.51 31.20 -1.87
N GLN A 170 26.85 30.46 -2.93
CA GLN A 170 26.78 30.99 -4.29
C GLN A 170 25.32 30.98 -4.77
N PRO A 171 24.76 32.09 -5.27
CA PRO A 171 23.40 32.08 -5.82
C PRO A 171 23.34 31.20 -7.07
N MET A 172 22.37 30.28 -7.10
CA MET A 172 22.02 29.45 -8.26
C MET A 172 21.07 30.21 -9.20
N ALA A 173 20.61 29.56 -10.27
CA ALA A 173 19.60 30.12 -11.18
C ALA A 173 18.40 30.70 -10.40
N GLY A 174 17.92 31.87 -10.82
CA GLY A 174 16.89 32.63 -10.10
C GLY A 174 17.36 33.34 -8.82
N GLY A 175 18.64 33.26 -8.45
CA GLY A 175 19.18 33.82 -7.20
C GLY A 175 19.03 32.92 -5.98
N ARG A 176 18.45 31.73 -6.17
CA ARG A 176 18.12 30.74 -5.14
C ARG A 176 19.36 30.20 -4.42
N ARG A 177 19.18 29.74 -3.19
CA ARG A 177 20.24 29.22 -2.31
C ARG A 177 19.84 27.83 -1.79
N PRO A 178 20.11 26.76 -2.54
CA PRO A 178 19.79 25.40 -2.13
C PRO A 178 20.32 25.05 -0.74
N TRP A 179 19.52 24.31 0.00
CA TRP A 179 19.74 24.02 1.41
C TRP A 179 19.31 22.60 1.76
N LEU A 180 19.97 21.99 2.74
CA LEU A 180 19.72 20.63 3.18
C LEU A 180 20.01 20.48 4.68
N ALA A 181 19.12 19.79 5.39
CA ALA A 181 19.40 19.19 6.70
C ALA A 181 19.52 17.66 6.60
N LEU A 182 20.42 17.09 7.41
CA LEU A 182 20.65 15.65 7.57
C LEU A 182 20.74 15.28 9.05
N ALA A 183 20.03 14.24 9.47
CA ALA A 183 20.05 13.73 10.85
C ALA A 183 19.82 12.22 10.94
N CYS A 184 20.08 11.64 12.13
CA CYS A 184 19.67 10.27 12.49
C CYS A 184 18.49 10.34 13.46
N ALA A 185 17.35 9.72 13.12
CA ALA A 185 16.12 9.80 13.91
C ALA A 185 16.22 9.13 15.30
N GLN A 186 17.15 8.18 15.47
CA GLN A 186 17.46 7.53 16.75
C GLN A 186 18.65 8.19 17.49
N GLY A 187 19.19 9.26 16.90
CA GLY A 187 20.35 9.99 17.38
C GLY A 187 21.66 9.61 16.66
N ALA A 188 22.41 10.62 16.24
CA ALA A 188 23.79 10.46 15.80
C ALA A 188 24.75 10.74 16.97
N ALA A 189 25.71 9.85 17.19
CA ALA A 189 26.75 9.98 18.21
C ALA A 189 27.96 10.81 17.75
N ALA A 190 28.18 10.92 16.44
CA ALA A 190 29.29 11.66 15.85
C ALA A 190 28.97 12.08 14.40
N CYS A 191 29.73 13.03 13.85
CA CYS A 191 29.58 13.49 12.47
C CYS A 191 30.90 13.88 11.78
N CYS A 192 30.85 14.12 10.47
CA CYS A 192 31.88 14.79 9.69
C CYS A 192 31.24 15.57 8.54
N THR A 193 31.90 16.63 8.06
CA THR A 193 31.36 17.53 7.03
C THR A 193 32.08 17.47 5.68
N ASP A 194 33.19 16.74 5.58
CA ASP A 194 33.99 16.64 4.35
C ASP A 194 34.55 15.23 4.13
N GLY A 195 34.63 14.82 2.86
CA GLY A 195 35.06 13.49 2.42
C GLY A 195 36.48 13.09 2.85
N TRP A 196 37.40 14.03 3.05
CA TRP A 196 38.72 13.74 3.62
C TRP A 196 38.64 13.23 5.06
N GLN A 197 37.60 13.59 5.81
CA GLN A 197 37.34 13.08 7.17
C GLN A 197 36.72 11.68 7.17
N PHE A 198 36.04 11.28 6.09
CA PHE A 198 35.31 10.01 6.00
C PHE A 198 36.11 8.93 5.24
N PHE A 199 36.59 9.27 4.05
CA PHE A 199 37.37 8.37 3.20
C PHE A 199 38.82 8.25 3.66
N GLY A 200 39.43 9.36 4.12
CA GLY A 200 40.83 9.41 4.55
C GLY A 200 41.82 9.47 3.39
N SER A 201 43.00 10.05 3.65
CA SER A 201 44.08 10.18 2.65
C SER A 201 44.73 8.85 2.25
N ASP A 202 44.46 7.79 3.00
CA ASP A 202 44.87 6.40 2.74
C ASP A 202 43.88 5.64 1.84
N HIS A 203 42.68 6.17 1.57
CA HIS A 203 41.69 5.52 0.68
C HIS A 203 42.25 5.11 -0.67
N ARG A 204 43.13 5.94 -1.25
CA ARG A 204 43.83 5.70 -2.53
C ARG A 204 44.84 4.54 -2.50
N LEU A 205 45.10 3.97 -1.31
CA LEU A 205 45.97 2.81 -1.08
C LEU A 205 45.18 1.60 -0.56
N THR A 206 44.14 1.84 0.26
CA THR A 206 43.35 0.77 0.92
C THR A 206 42.10 0.36 0.14
N GLY A 207 41.52 1.27 -0.66
CA GLY A 207 40.19 1.09 -1.27
C GLY A 207 39.03 1.17 -0.28
N GLU A 208 39.29 1.47 1.00
CA GLU A 208 38.31 1.41 2.09
C GLU A 208 38.25 2.72 2.89
N PRO A 209 37.05 3.32 3.11
CA PRO A 209 36.91 4.57 3.86
C PRO A 209 37.45 4.47 5.28
N ALA A 210 38.37 5.35 5.68
CA ALA A 210 38.97 5.39 7.01
C ALA A 210 37.93 5.38 8.15
N ALA A 211 36.76 5.98 7.94
CA ALA A 211 35.64 5.95 8.88
C ALA A 211 35.20 4.53 9.29
N VAL A 212 35.36 3.49 8.46
CA VAL A 212 35.02 2.12 8.86
C VAL A 212 36.00 1.52 9.87
N ARG A 213 37.21 2.09 10.00
CA ARG A 213 38.28 1.67 10.92
C ARG A 213 38.38 2.55 12.18
N LEU A 214 37.90 3.80 12.13
CA LEU A 214 37.91 4.73 13.28
C LEU A 214 36.89 4.32 14.37
N PRO A 215 37.15 4.52 15.67
CA PRO A 215 36.13 4.36 16.71
C PRO A 215 34.89 5.23 16.46
N ALA A 216 35.11 6.52 16.16
CA ALA A 216 34.05 7.46 15.84
C ALA A 216 34.47 8.51 14.79
N LEU A 217 33.48 9.14 14.15
CA LEU A 217 33.70 10.28 13.24
C LEU A 217 34.26 11.51 14.00
N PRO A 218 35.11 12.35 13.38
CA PRO A 218 35.84 13.42 14.08
C PRO A 218 35.01 14.49 14.80
N SER A 219 33.72 14.63 14.47
CA SER A 219 32.76 15.57 15.09
C SER A 219 33.23 17.03 15.07
N ARG A 220 33.91 17.41 13.98
CA ARG A 220 34.43 18.75 13.71
C ARG A 220 34.09 19.17 12.29
N ARG A 221 33.60 20.40 12.13
CA ARG A 221 33.45 21.06 10.82
C ARG A 221 34.82 21.19 10.15
N LEU A 222 35.00 20.49 9.03
CA LEU A 222 36.00 20.81 8.01
C LEU A 222 35.27 21.46 6.83
N GLN A 223 35.72 22.64 6.42
CA GLN A 223 35.29 23.30 5.18
C GLN A 223 36.43 23.18 4.19
N TYR A 224 36.20 22.43 3.13
CA TYR A 224 37.19 22.15 2.10
C TYR A 224 36.48 21.79 0.78
N GLU A 225 37.03 20.89 -0.01
CA GLU A 225 36.71 20.66 -1.42
C GLU A 225 35.89 19.38 -1.69
N PHE A 226 35.45 18.66 -0.65
CA PHE A 226 34.66 17.44 -0.77
C PHE A 226 33.49 17.48 0.23
N ALA A 227 32.53 18.37 0.02
CA ALA A 227 31.38 18.54 0.91
C ALA A 227 30.59 17.22 1.13
N LEU A 228 30.47 16.79 2.39
CA LEU A 228 29.91 15.49 2.76
C LEU A 228 29.08 15.55 4.04
N GLY A 229 27.80 15.18 3.95
CA GLY A 229 26.94 14.93 5.12
C GLY A 229 27.21 13.57 5.76
N GLY A 230 28.23 13.48 6.62
CA GLY A 230 28.63 12.25 7.31
C GLY A 230 28.08 12.15 8.74
N LEU A 231 27.33 11.08 9.05
CA LEU A 231 26.70 10.81 10.34
C LEU A 231 26.98 9.39 10.82
N GLN A 232 27.22 9.23 12.12
CA GLN A 232 27.34 7.94 12.81
C GLN A 232 26.19 7.79 13.80
N SER A 233 25.43 6.70 13.73
CA SER A 233 24.34 6.45 14.71
C SER A 233 24.90 6.26 16.12
N ARG A 234 24.05 6.43 17.15
CA ARG A 234 24.35 5.87 18.47
C ARG A 234 24.58 4.34 18.34
N PRO A 235 25.58 3.75 19.02
CA PRO A 235 25.77 2.30 19.05
C PRO A 235 24.71 1.62 19.92
N PHE A 236 24.34 0.39 19.58
CA PHE A 236 23.34 -0.39 20.29
C PHE A 236 23.61 -1.90 20.20
N THR A 237 23.07 -2.68 21.14
CA THR A 237 23.28 -4.14 21.21
C THR A 237 22.00 -4.90 20.89
N LEU A 238 22.06 -5.78 19.89
CA LEU A 238 21.00 -6.72 19.53
C LEU A 238 21.24 -8.07 20.21
N ALA A 239 20.33 -8.51 21.08
CA ALA A 239 20.29 -9.89 21.55
C ALA A 239 19.94 -10.89 20.42
N PRO A 240 20.27 -12.19 20.53
CA PRO A 240 19.88 -13.21 19.56
C PRO A 240 18.38 -13.17 19.23
N GLY A 241 18.03 -13.15 17.94
CA GLY A 241 16.67 -13.03 17.44
C GLY A 241 16.02 -11.66 17.57
N ALA A 242 16.65 -10.69 18.24
CA ALA A 242 16.17 -9.32 18.33
C ALA A 242 16.39 -8.54 17.02
N ALA A 243 15.57 -7.51 16.81
CA ALA A 243 15.70 -6.61 15.67
C ALA A 243 15.53 -5.15 16.10
N ALA A 244 16.21 -4.25 15.39
CA ALA A 244 16.12 -2.81 15.55
C ALA A 244 16.01 -2.12 14.19
N GLU A 245 15.78 -0.81 14.23
CA GLU A 245 15.58 0.04 13.07
C GLU A 245 16.29 1.37 13.29
N ILE A 246 17.14 1.75 12.35
CA ILE A 246 17.85 3.03 12.32
C ILE A 246 17.44 3.76 11.05
N THR A 247 17.15 5.05 11.14
CA THR A 247 16.70 5.86 9.99
C THR A 247 17.46 7.17 9.94
N PHE A 248 18.23 7.35 8.86
CA PHE A 248 18.78 8.65 8.51
C PHE A 248 17.73 9.42 7.70
N ILE A 249 17.50 10.69 8.04
CA ILE A 249 16.46 11.55 7.48
C ILE A 249 17.09 12.81 6.87
N ALA A 250 16.44 13.31 5.82
CA ALA A 250 16.91 14.44 5.05
C ALA A 250 15.75 15.36 4.65
N ALA A 251 15.95 16.67 4.75
CA ALA A 251 14.99 17.69 4.32
C ALA A 251 15.71 18.79 3.52
N TYR A 252 15.30 18.97 2.28
CA TYR A 252 15.86 19.95 1.34
C TYR A 252 14.96 21.21 1.27
N ALA A 253 15.55 22.36 0.97
CA ALA A 253 14.83 23.56 0.54
C ALA A 253 15.51 24.15 -0.69
N GLU A 254 14.71 24.58 -1.67
CA GLU A 254 15.23 25.09 -2.94
C GLU A 254 15.87 26.48 -2.80
N ASP A 255 15.37 27.29 -1.87
CA ASP A 255 15.97 28.56 -1.46
C ASP A 255 15.90 28.73 0.06
N HIS A 256 17.05 29.04 0.68
CA HIS A 256 17.18 29.43 2.08
C HIS A 256 17.92 30.76 2.17
N PRO A 257 17.22 31.92 2.11
CA PRO A 257 17.87 33.22 2.00
C PRO A 257 18.69 33.61 3.23
N ALA A 258 18.30 33.18 4.44
CA ALA A 258 19.09 33.33 5.67
C ALA A 258 20.24 32.32 5.76
N ALA A 259 21.29 32.61 6.53
CA ALA A 259 22.31 31.62 6.88
C ALA A 259 21.74 30.54 7.82
N SER A 260 22.32 29.34 7.81
CA SER A 260 21.85 28.22 8.64
C SER A 260 22.01 28.50 10.14
N SER A 261 21.06 28.01 10.94
CA SER A 261 20.93 28.28 12.36
C SER A 261 20.35 27.07 13.12
N ALA A 262 20.35 27.13 14.46
CA ALA A 262 19.74 26.08 15.28
C ALA A 262 18.21 25.98 15.14
N ALA A 263 17.53 27.03 14.66
CA ALA A 263 16.09 27.00 14.41
C ALA A 263 15.73 26.10 13.22
N ASP A 264 16.61 26.03 12.22
CA ASP A 264 16.33 25.36 10.94
C ASP A 264 16.38 23.82 11.06
N VAL A 265 16.83 23.29 12.20
CA VAL A 265 16.67 21.87 12.59
C VAL A 265 15.18 21.46 12.54
N ALA A 266 14.25 22.38 12.81
CA ALA A 266 12.81 22.13 12.71
C ALA A 266 12.32 21.75 11.29
N ALA A 267 13.09 22.07 10.23
CA ALA A 267 12.75 21.73 8.85
C ALA A 267 12.89 20.22 8.55
N LEU A 268 13.65 19.46 9.37
CA LEU A 268 13.63 17.98 9.38
C LEU A 268 12.26 17.41 9.80
N GLY A 269 11.36 18.26 10.30
CA GLY A 269 10.17 17.90 11.05
C GLY A 269 10.46 17.92 12.56
N GLY A 270 9.44 18.27 13.35
CA GLY A 270 9.52 18.03 14.80
C GLY A 270 9.62 16.53 15.09
N ASP A 271 10.28 16.15 16.18
CA ASP A 271 10.36 14.75 16.59
C ASP A 271 8.94 14.21 16.86
N THR A 272 8.55 13.15 16.13
CA THR A 272 7.20 12.59 16.14
C THR A 272 7.16 11.21 16.79
N LEU A 273 6.01 10.84 17.32
CA LEU A 273 5.75 9.48 17.76
C LEU A 273 5.87 8.47 16.60
N PHE A 274 5.53 8.84 15.36
CA PHE A 274 5.67 7.94 14.20
C PHE A 274 7.13 7.72 13.75
N THR A 275 8.05 8.64 14.05
CA THR A 275 9.48 8.55 13.72
C THR A 275 10.29 7.90 14.84
N ARG A 276 9.99 8.23 16.11
CA ARG A 276 10.79 7.81 17.27
C ARG A 276 10.24 6.59 18.02
N ALA A 277 8.93 6.36 18.04
CA ALA A 277 8.38 5.20 18.76
C ALA A 277 8.80 3.90 18.06
N GLY A 278 9.42 2.98 18.81
CA GLY A 278 9.66 1.61 18.34
C GLY A 278 8.35 0.84 18.14
N TRP A 279 8.42 -0.30 17.44
CA TRP A 279 7.28 -1.21 17.35
C TRP A 279 7.07 -1.99 18.66
N ALA A 280 5.81 -2.22 18.99
CA ALA A 280 5.31 -3.21 19.93
C ALA A 280 4.61 -4.32 19.13
N HIS A 281 5.41 -5.29 18.67
CA HIS A 281 4.89 -6.52 18.09
C HIS A 281 4.47 -7.49 19.19
N GLY A 282 3.46 -8.31 18.93
CA GLY A 282 3.19 -9.49 19.73
C GLY A 282 4.35 -10.50 19.65
N ARG A 283 4.53 -11.30 20.71
CA ARG A 283 5.39 -12.49 20.72
C ARG A 283 4.66 -13.68 20.10
N THR A 284 5.37 -14.66 19.53
CA THR A 284 4.76 -15.92 19.07
C THR A 284 4.03 -16.61 20.25
N PRO A 285 2.76 -17.04 20.11
CA PRO A 285 2.01 -17.63 21.22
C PRO A 285 2.50 -19.04 21.58
N SER A 286 2.45 -19.38 22.86
CA SER A 286 2.63 -20.75 23.34
C SER A 286 1.37 -21.60 23.15
N THR A 287 1.49 -22.92 23.30
CA THR A 287 0.34 -23.84 23.32
C THR A 287 -0.67 -23.49 24.41
N ALA A 288 -0.23 -22.92 25.53
CA ALA A 288 -1.10 -22.43 26.60
C ALA A 288 -1.87 -21.17 26.17
N ASP A 289 -1.19 -20.21 25.54
CA ASP A 289 -1.82 -18.99 25.01
C ASP A 289 -2.91 -19.32 23.98
N TRP A 290 -2.59 -20.17 22.99
CA TRP A 290 -3.55 -20.63 21.99
C TRP A 290 -4.77 -21.34 22.59
N SER A 291 -4.62 -21.99 23.74
CA SER A 291 -5.68 -22.75 24.40
C SER A 291 -6.51 -21.88 25.36
N ALA A 292 -5.92 -20.80 25.88
CA ALA A 292 -6.61 -19.79 26.67
C ALA A 292 -7.44 -18.84 25.79
N TRP A 293 -6.91 -18.40 24.64
CA TRP A 293 -7.59 -17.45 23.75
C TRP A 293 -8.64 -18.13 22.85
N PHE A 294 -8.40 -19.39 22.45
CA PHE A 294 -9.27 -20.14 21.54
C PHE A 294 -9.48 -21.57 22.07
N PRO A 295 -10.24 -21.74 23.18
CA PRO A 295 -10.46 -23.02 23.83
C PRO A 295 -11.33 -23.98 22.99
N GLY A 296 -11.05 -25.28 23.07
CA GLY A 296 -11.77 -26.30 22.31
C GLY A 296 -11.18 -26.58 20.92
N PRO A 297 -11.97 -27.13 19.97
CA PRO A 297 -11.45 -27.64 18.71
C PRO A 297 -11.00 -26.53 17.75
N ARG A 298 -9.86 -26.78 17.07
CA ARG A 298 -9.32 -25.97 15.97
C ARG A 298 -9.48 -26.75 14.67
N ARG A 299 -10.24 -26.21 13.72
CA ARG A 299 -10.56 -26.82 12.42
C ARG A 299 -9.63 -26.29 11.33
N GLN A 300 -9.46 -27.07 10.26
CA GLN A 300 -8.62 -26.74 9.08
C GLN A 300 -7.27 -26.12 9.49
N GLN A 301 -6.56 -26.76 10.44
CA GLN A 301 -5.29 -26.26 10.96
C GLN A 301 -4.21 -26.32 9.87
N GLU A 302 -3.47 -25.22 9.75
CA GLU A 302 -2.37 -25.03 8.81
C GLU A 302 -1.07 -24.85 9.61
N THR A 303 -0.01 -25.56 9.22
CA THR A 303 1.32 -25.46 9.82
C THR A 303 2.39 -25.22 8.76
N ASP A 304 3.52 -24.65 9.16
CA ASP A 304 4.73 -24.68 8.33
C ASP A 304 5.41 -26.06 8.39
N GLY A 305 6.55 -26.20 7.68
CA GLY A 305 7.33 -27.44 7.62
C GLY A 305 7.96 -27.86 8.96
N ASP A 306 8.09 -26.92 9.91
CA ASP A 306 8.56 -27.18 11.28
C ASP A 306 7.40 -27.55 12.24
N GLY A 307 6.16 -27.63 11.72
CA GLY A 307 4.97 -27.99 12.49
C GLY A 307 4.37 -26.86 13.33
N ARG A 308 4.83 -25.61 13.18
CA ARG A 308 4.30 -24.46 13.92
C ARG A 308 2.99 -23.98 13.30
N LEU A 309 2.02 -23.68 14.16
CA LEU A 309 0.66 -23.25 13.79
C LEU A 309 0.64 -21.88 13.09
N LEU A 310 0.21 -21.86 11.83
CA LEU A 310 0.09 -20.68 10.98
C LEU A 310 -1.32 -20.10 11.00
N SER A 311 -2.34 -20.93 10.79
CA SER A 311 -3.74 -20.51 10.95
C SER A 311 -4.68 -21.68 11.24
N PHE A 312 -5.90 -21.35 11.66
CA PHE A 312 -6.98 -22.31 11.91
C PHE A 312 -8.35 -21.62 11.90
N PHE A 313 -9.40 -22.42 11.92
CA PHE A 313 -10.77 -21.95 12.16
C PHE A 313 -11.25 -22.41 13.55
N HIS A 314 -12.05 -21.56 14.19
CA HIS A 314 -12.48 -21.71 15.57
C HIS A 314 -13.93 -21.21 15.76
N GLY A 315 -14.57 -21.62 16.85
CA GLY A 315 -15.92 -21.19 17.20
C GLY A 315 -16.92 -21.52 16.10
N ARG A 316 -17.81 -20.58 15.79
CA ARG A 316 -18.81 -20.70 14.71
C ARG A 316 -18.23 -20.37 13.34
N ASP A 317 -17.43 -19.31 13.26
CA ASP A 317 -16.99 -18.67 12.01
C ASP A 317 -15.74 -17.77 12.19
N THR A 318 -14.90 -18.02 13.21
CA THR A 318 -13.66 -17.27 13.42
C THR A 318 -12.50 -17.88 12.63
N HIS A 319 -11.81 -17.10 11.80
CA HIS A 319 -10.51 -17.48 11.23
C HIS A 319 -9.37 -16.82 12.03
N VAL A 320 -8.43 -17.61 12.52
CA VAL A 320 -7.32 -17.15 13.36
C VAL A 320 -6.00 -17.31 12.61
N VAL A 321 -5.27 -16.21 12.48
CA VAL A 321 -3.96 -16.09 11.82
C VAL A 321 -2.91 -15.84 12.90
N SER A 322 -1.80 -16.57 12.87
CA SER A 322 -0.67 -16.31 13.76
C SER A 322 0.20 -15.17 13.26
N ARG A 323 0.87 -14.49 14.20
CA ARG A 323 1.99 -13.56 13.96
C ARG A 323 2.92 -14.03 12.84
N ASP A 324 3.21 -15.33 12.86
CA ASP A 324 4.27 -15.91 12.06
C ASP A 324 3.78 -16.26 10.65
N LYS A 325 2.47 -16.52 10.45
CA LYS A 325 1.85 -16.55 9.13
C LYS A 325 1.86 -15.17 8.46
N GLU A 326 1.52 -14.11 9.20
CA GLU A 326 1.59 -12.72 8.69
C GLU A 326 3.02 -12.35 8.25
N ALA A 327 4.04 -12.86 8.93
CA ALA A 327 5.45 -12.66 8.55
C ALA A 327 5.92 -13.51 7.35
N LEU A 328 5.14 -14.48 6.89
CA LEU A 328 5.47 -15.39 5.77
C LEU A 328 4.75 -15.02 4.45
N VAL A 329 3.64 -14.28 4.52
CA VAL A 329 2.84 -13.92 3.33
C VAL A 329 3.32 -12.62 2.67
N ALA A 330 3.25 -12.57 1.33
CA ALA A 330 3.60 -11.36 0.56
C ALA A 330 2.51 -10.27 0.55
N ARG A 331 1.31 -10.59 1.08
CA ARG A 331 0.15 -9.69 1.17
C ARG A 331 -0.37 -9.74 2.62
N PRO A 332 -0.54 -8.60 3.32
CA PRO A 332 -0.95 -8.60 4.72
C PRO A 332 -2.37 -9.12 4.88
N HIS A 333 -2.62 -9.90 5.93
CA HIS A 333 -3.99 -10.32 6.26
C HIS A 333 -4.82 -9.09 6.64
N GLY A 334 -6.03 -9.00 6.10
CA GLY A 334 -6.95 -7.92 6.38
C GLY A 334 -8.40 -8.32 6.14
N HIS A 335 -9.30 -7.48 6.63
CA HIS A 335 -10.74 -7.70 6.57
C HIS A 335 -11.48 -6.37 6.43
N ILE A 336 -12.63 -6.37 5.77
CA ILE A 336 -13.47 -5.18 5.58
C ILE A 336 -14.65 -5.31 6.53
N LEU A 337 -15.05 -4.21 7.17
CA LEU A 337 -16.19 -4.14 8.07
C LEU A 337 -17.15 -3.06 7.61
N ARG A 338 -18.46 -3.27 7.80
CA ARG A 338 -19.52 -2.30 7.48
C ARG A 338 -20.74 -2.44 8.38
N SER A 339 -21.43 -1.33 8.61
CA SER A 339 -22.80 -1.23 9.15
C SER A 339 -23.82 -1.16 8.00
N GLY A 340 -25.09 -0.92 8.32
CA GLY A 340 -26.18 -0.77 7.33
C GLY A 340 -26.54 -2.06 6.59
N ASP A 341 -27.49 -1.97 5.65
CA ASP A 341 -27.93 -3.13 4.87
C ASP A 341 -26.85 -3.59 3.88
N SER A 342 -26.46 -4.86 3.98
CA SER A 342 -25.50 -5.51 3.07
C SER A 342 -26.13 -6.08 1.79
N GLY A 343 -27.47 -6.15 1.69
CA GLY A 343 -28.20 -6.59 0.51
C GLY A 343 -28.28 -5.55 -0.61
N TRP A 344 -28.01 -4.28 -0.30
CA TRP A 344 -27.96 -3.19 -1.29
C TRP A 344 -26.90 -2.14 -0.94
N ILE A 345 -26.68 -1.16 -1.82
CA ILE A 345 -25.83 0.01 -1.56
C ILE A 345 -26.62 1.03 -0.74
N ASP A 346 -26.17 1.28 0.49
CA ASP A 346 -26.82 2.15 1.47
C ASP A 346 -26.00 3.45 1.63
N ASP A 347 -26.63 4.62 1.46
CA ASP A 347 -25.93 5.92 1.58
C ASP A 347 -25.58 6.29 3.03
N ARG A 348 -26.09 5.52 4.00
CA ARG A 348 -25.81 5.62 5.44
C ARG A 348 -24.87 4.54 5.95
N GLN A 349 -24.42 3.61 5.11
CA GLN A 349 -23.47 2.58 5.54
C GLN A 349 -22.14 3.21 6.00
N PHE A 350 -21.68 2.87 7.19
CA PHE A 350 -20.34 3.21 7.67
C PHE A 350 -19.45 1.98 7.65
N GLY A 351 -18.33 2.05 6.95
CA GLY A 351 -17.37 0.95 6.84
C GLY A 351 -15.92 1.38 7.01
N LEU A 352 -15.03 0.39 7.10
CA LEU A 352 -13.58 0.52 7.32
C LEU A 352 -12.83 -0.78 6.99
N THR A 353 -11.53 -0.68 6.72
CA THR A 353 -10.64 -1.81 6.41
C THR A 353 -9.59 -2.00 7.51
N CYS A 354 -9.54 -3.21 8.05
CA CYS A 354 -8.63 -3.64 9.13
C CYS A 354 -7.49 -4.49 8.56
N TYR A 355 -6.27 -4.40 9.10
CA TYR A 355 -5.16 -5.30 8.75
C TYR A 355 -4.36 -5.75 9.98
N ALA A 356 -3.79 -6.95 9.90
CA ALA A 356 -2.99 -7.57 10.96
C ALA A 356 -1.80 -6.69 11.39
N ALA A 357 -1.16 -5.96 10.49
CA ALA A 357 0.01 -5.11 10.78
C ALA A 357 -0.28 -3.82 11.60
N GLY A 358 -1.15 -3.88 12.62
CA GLY A 358 -1.45 -2.74 13.50
C GLY A 358 -2.18 -1.60 12.77
N ILE A 359 -3.20 -1.95 11.98
CA ILE A 359 -4.08 -1.02 11.26
C ILE A 359 -5.51 -1.33 11.69
N PHE A 360 -6.02 -0.57 12.66
CA PHE A 360 -7.29 -0.86 13.33
C PHE A 360 -8.50 -0.33 12.54
N GLY A 361 -8.27 0.65 11.66
CA GLY A 361 -9.26 1.12 10.69
C GLY A 361 -8.63 2.07 9.69
N ALA A 362 -8.32 1.60 8.49
CA ALA A 362 -8.00 2.44 7.33
C ALA A 362 -9.23 2.59 6.43
N GLN A 363 -9.23 3.58 5.54
CA GLN A 363 -10.32 3.83 4.59
C GLN A 363 -11.70 3.79 5.27
N SER A 364 -11.90 4.47 6.40
CA SER A 364 -13.24 4.58 6.95
C SER A 364 -14.07 5.59 6.18
N TYR A 365 -15.35 5.30 5.93
CA TYR A 365 -16.21 6.07 5.02
C TYR A 365 -17.68 6.06 5.44
N LEU A 366 -18.47 6.98 4.88
CA LEU A 366 -19.93 6.99 4.93
C LEU A 366 -20.49 6.90 3.50
N GLY A 367 -21.33 5.91 3.22
CA GLY A 367 -21.92 5.67 1.90
C GLY A 367 -20.88 5.19 0.88
N ASN A 368 -20.21 6.14 0.22
CA ASN A 368 -19.29 5.88 -0.90
C ASN A 368 -17.84 5.60 -0.41
N PRO A 369 -17.29 4.38 -0.56
CA PRO A 369 -15.97 4.01 -0.02
C PRO A 369 -14.77 4.70 -0.70
N SER A 370 -14.95 5.35 -1.85
CA SER A 370 -13.88 6.07 -2.54
C SER A 370 -13.87 7.56 -2.20
N LEU A 371 -15.05 8.20 -2.15
CA LEU A 371 -15.20 9.66 -2.21
C LEU A 371 -15.52 10.31 -0.86
N ALA A 372 -16.22 9.61 0.04
CA ALA A 372 -16.71 10.15 1.31
C ALA A 372 -15.94 9.53 2.50
N ARG A 373 -14.61 9.64 2.46
CA ARG A 373 -13.72 9.01 3.45
C ARG A 373 -13.42 9.93 4.63
N LEU A 374 -13.55 9.38 5.84
CA LEU A 374 -13.05 9.97 7.07
C LEU A 374 -11.53 9.75 7.19
N LEU A 375 -11.03 8.53 6.93
CA LEU A 375 -9.61 8.18 7.10
C LEU A 375 -8.87 7.80 5.80
N SER A 376 -7.54 7.91 5.85
CA SER A 376 -6.64 7.57 4.73
C SER A 376 -6.56 6.06 4.43
N VAL A 377 -6.16 5.74 3.20
CA VAL A 377 -5.92 4.36 2.71
C VAL A 377 -4.50 3.88 3.03
N VAL A 378 -4.32 2.56 3.15
CA VAL A 378 -2.99 1.94 3.27
C VAL A 378 -2.41 1.71 1.87
N ARG A 379 -1.42 2.51 1.48
CA ARG A 379 -0.83 2.49 0.12
C ARG A 379 0.44 1.62 -0.02
N ASN A 380 0.76 0.76 0.96
CA ASN A 380 1.95 -0.11 0.91
C ASN A 380 1.73 -1.38 1.75
N HIS A 381 1.90 -2.55 1.14
CA HIS A 381 1.65 -3.86 1.76
C HIS A 381 2.60 -4.20 2.92
N LEU A 382 3.79 -3.59 2.95
CA LEU A 382 4.80 -3.80 3.99
C LEU A 382 4.63 -2.86 5.21
N ASN A 383 3.54 -2.08 5.27
CA ASN A 383 3.23 -1.15 6.37
C ASN A 383 4.36 -0.12 6.67
N VAL A 384 5.21 0.18 5.66
CA VAL A 384 6.34 1.11 5.78
C VAL A 384 5.86 2.53 6.10
N ALA A 385 4.68 2.91 5.59
CA ALA A 385 3.95 4.12 5.97
C ALA A 385 3.18 3.89 7.28
N ARG A 386 3.80 4.29 8.40
CA ARG A 386 3.34 3.97 9.77
C ARG A 386 2.08 4.71 10.23
N ALA A 387 1.69 5.80 9.55
CA ALA A 387 0.68 6.74 10.04
C ALA A 387 -0.74 6.58 9.46
N SER A 388 -0.92 5.86 8.34
CA SER A 388 -2.21 5.81 7.64
C SER A 388 -3.30 5.07 8.39
N GLY A 389 -4.54 5.57 8.33
CA GLY A 389 -5.69 5.05 9.07
C GLY A 389 -5.67 5.35 10.57
N GLN A 390 -6.35 4.49 11.34
CA GLN A 390 -6.38 4.48 12.80
C GLN A 390 -5.26 3.58 13.34
N ARG A 391 -4.42 4.14 14.22
CA ARG A 391 -3.25 3.48 14.85
C ARG A 391 -3.31 3.62 16.36
N ILE A 392 -2.69 2.67 17.06
CA ILE A 392 -2.61 2.66 18.53
C ILE A 392 -1.12 2.63 18.93
N PHE A 393 -0.75 3.51 19.85
CA PHE A 393 0.48 3.42 20.63
C PHE A 393 0.14 3.03 22.06
N VAL A 394 1.05 2.31 22.72
CA VAL A 394 0.99 1.96 24.13
C VAL A 394 2.22 2.48 24.86
N ARG A 395 2.04 3.00 26.08
CA ARG A 395 3.15 3.44 26.94
C ARG A 395 3.95 2.25 27.45
N SER A 396 5.27 2.37 27.44
CA SER A 396 6.22 1.29 27.74
C SER A 396 7.41 1.84 28.54
N GLY A 397 7.18 2.20 29.80
CA GLY A 397 8.11 3.03 30.58
C GLY A 397 7.86 4.52 30.29
N PRO A 398 8.89 5.37 30.12
CA PRO A 398 8.68 6.75 29.70
C PRO A 398 8.19 6.85 28.24
N ASP A 399 8.67 5.95 27.39
CA ASP A 399 8.46 5.98 25.94
C ASP A 399 7.12 5.41 25.47
N TRP A 400 6.73 5.80 24.26
CA TRP A 400 5.64 5.19 23.49
C TRP A 400 6.17 4.11 22.55
N ARG A 401 5.38 3.06 22.32
CA ARG A 401 5.60 2.10 21.23
C ARG A 401 4.33 1.86 20.43
N GLN A 402 4.45 1.84 19.10
CA GLN A 402 3.31 1.65 18.20
C GLN A 402 2.96 0.16 18.10
N LEU A 403 1.69 -0.21 18.28
CA LEU A 403 1.25 -1.59 18.06
C LEU A 403 1.43 -1.97 16.58
N GLY A 404 2.15 -3.07 16.33
CA GLY A 404 2.42 -3.61 14.98
C GLY A 404 1.64 -4.90 14.72
N VAL A 405 2.29 -5.88 14.08
CA VAL A 405 1.77 -7.26 13.97
C VAL A 405 1.51 -7.87 15.38
N PRO A 406 0.31 -8.43 15.66
CA PRO A 406 -0.05 -9.04 16.94
C PRO A 406 0.54 -10.46 17.09
N SER A 407 0.26 -11.08 18.24
CA SER A 407 0.55 -12.50 18.49
C SER A 407 -0.44 -13.41 17.75
N ALA A 408 -1.72 -13.02 17.76
CA ALA A 408 -2.79 -13.62 16.96
C ALA A 408 -3.69 -12.52 16.38
N PHE A 409 -4.12 -12.71 15.13
CA PHE A 409 -5.10 -11.88 14.44
C PHE A 409 -6.32 -12.75 14.14
N ALA A 410 -7.45 -12.47 14.79
CA ALA A 410 -8.66 -13.27 14.67
C ALA A 410 -9.74 -12.45 13.97
N MET A 411 -10.22 -12.97 12.84
CA MET A 411 -11.28 -12.34 12.06
C MET A 411 -12.56 -13.15 12.23
N GLU A 412 -13.69 -12.46 12.31
CA GLU A 412 -15.06 -12.96 12.23
C GLU A 412 -15.77 -12.14 11.14
N PRO A 413 -16.77 -12.66 10.40
CA PRO A 413 -17.38 -11.93 9.27
C PRO A 413 -18.02 -10.56 9.57
N GLY A 414 -18.08 -10.14 10.84
CA GLY A 414 -18.52 -8.81 11.29
C GLY A 414 -17.65 -8.19 12.39
N ALA A 415 -16.48 -8.76 12.72
CA ALA A 415 -15.57 -8.23 13.75
C ALA A 415 -14.11 -8.68 13.53
N VAL A 416 -13.15 -7.89 14.02
CA VAL A 416 -11.71 -8.20 13.94
C VAL A 416 -11.08 -8.03 15.31
N ARG A 417 -10.14 -8.91 15.67
CA ARG A 417 -9.41 -8.90 16.94
C ARG A 417 -7.90 -9.04 16.73
N TRP A 418 -7.14 -8.24 17.47
CA TRP A 418 -5.68 -8.31 17.55
C TRP A 418 -5.31 -8.63 19.00
N ILE A 419 -4.64 -9.76 19.25
CA ILE A 419 -4.18 -10.15 20.58
C ILE A 419 -2.66 -10.01 20.64
N TYR A 420 -2.17 -9.13 21.51
CA TYR A 420 -0.75 -8.82 21.70
C TYR A 420 -0.25 -9.41 23.02
N ARG A 421 0.47 -10.54 22.97
CA ARG A 421 1.30 -11.01 24.09
C ARG A 421 2.59 -10.20 24.08
N LEU A 422 2.69 -9.20 24.95
CA LEU A 422 3.90 -8.40 25.15
C LEU A 422 4.78 -9.06 26.23
N THR A 423 5.73 -8.31 26.80
CA THR A 423 6.65 -8.81 27.84
C THR A 423 5.96 -8.94 29.21
N ASP A 424 5.14 -7.95 29.55
CA ASP A 424 4.58 -7.68 30.88
C ASP A 424 3.04 -7.73 30.93
N ARG A 425 2.39 -7.76 29.76
CA ARG A 425 0.93 -7.69 29.62
C ARG A 425 0.40 -8.39 28.36
N VAL A 426 -0.90 -8.66 28.34
CA VAL A 426 -1.67 -9.05 27.15
C VAL A 426 -2.69 -7.95 26.85
N ILE A 427 -2.70 -7.47 25.61
CA ILE A 427 -3.65 -6.47 25.13
C ILE A 427 -4.49 -7.11 24.02
N GLU A 428 -5.81 -7.08 24.16
CA GLU A 428 -6.74 -7.35 23.07
C GLU A 428 -7.29 -6.03 22.55
N ALA A 429 -7.24 -5.82 21.23
CA ALA A 429 -8.01 -4.80 20.55
C ALA A 429 -9.09 -5.49 19.71
N ARG A 430 -10.32 -4.97 19.72
CA ARG A 430 -11.47 -5.52 18.98
C ARG A 430 -12.15 -4.41 18.19
N VAL A 431 -12.40 -4.62 16.91
CA VAL A 431 -13.08 -3.66 16.02
C VAL A 431 -14.32 -4.31 15.39
N TRP A 432 -15.43 -3.58 15.36
CA TRP A 432 -16.67 -4.02 14.72
C TRP A 432 -17.53 -2.83 14.26
N CYS A 433 -18.49 -3.07 13.37
CA CYS A 433 -19.49 -2.06 12.99
C CYS A 433 -20.78 -2.19 13.80
N SER A 434 -21.43 -1.06 14.01
CA SER A 434 -22.75 -0.95 14.62
C SER A 434 -23.83 -1.61 13.76
N ALA A 435 -24.83 -2.20 14.41
CA ALA A 435 -25.99 -2.78 13.73
C ALA A 435 -27.15 -1.78 13.54
N GLY A 436 -27.25 -0.73 14.37
CA GLY A 436 -28.31 0.29 14.31
C GLY A 436 -27.88 1.66 13.76
N GLU A 437 -26.61 2.01 13.90
CA GLU A 437 -26.06 3.34 13.59
C GLU A 437 -25.01 3.30 12.46
N PRO A 438 -24.78 4.43 11.77
CA PRO A 438 -23.68 4.61 10.82
C PRO A 438 -22.32 4.75 11.54
N ALA A 439 -21.91 3.72 12.29
CA ALA A 439 -20.77 3.76 13.19
C ALA A 439 -19.92 2.47 13.20
N SER A 440 -18.69 2.60 13.68
CA SER A 440 -17.81 1.51 14.09
C SER A 440 -17.18 1.77 15.45
N PHE A 441 -16.87 0.69 16.16
CA PHE A 441 -16.29 0.70 17.50
C PHE A 441 -14.90 0.05 17.47
N LEU A 442 -13.94 0.67 18.15
CA LEU A 442 -12.67 0.09 18.57
C LEU A 442 -12.70 -0.04 20.10
N GLU A 443 -12.63 -1.25 20.61
CA GLU A 443 -12.42 -1.53 22.03
C GLU A 443 -10.98 -2.00 22.27
N ILE A 444 -10.36 -1.54 23.36
CA ILE A 444 -9.03 -1.95 23.80
C ILE A 444 -9.14 -2.45 25.24
N LYS A 445 -8.60 -3.64 25.53
CA LYS A 445 -8.59 -4.26 26.86
C LYS A 445 -7.22 -4.84 27.20
N VAL A 446 -6.72 -4.53 28.39
CA VAL A 446 -5.60 -5.26 29.00
C VAL A 446 -6.17 -6.51 29.66
N THR A 447 -6.10 -7.65 28.98
CA THR A 447 -6.66 -8.93 29.46
C THR A 447 -5.74 -9.66 30.44
N SER A 448 -4.49 -9.23 30.56
CA SER A 448 -3.56 -9.67 31.60
C SER A 448 -2.43 -8.66 31.79
N GLY A 449 -1.88 -8.54 33.01
CA GLY A 449 -0.88 -7.53 33.36
C GLY A 449 -1.49 -6.18 33.79
N PRO A 450 -0.65 -5.16 34.04
CA PRO A 450 -1.11 -3.87 34.56
C PRO A 450 -1.78 -3.00 33.49
N ALA A 451 -2.64 -2.08 33.95
CA ALA A 451 -3.25 -1.02 33.14
C ALA A 451 -2.22 -0.23 32.30
N ALA A 452 -2.67 0.34 31.17
CA ALA A 452 -1.82 1.01 30.21
C ALA A 452 -2.38 2.37 29.78
N GLU A 453 -1.50 3.34 29.52
CA GLU A 453 -1.84 4.50 28.70
C GLU A 453 -1.79 4.10 27.23
N PHE A 454 -2.79 4.54 26.48
CA PHE A 454 -2.89 4.41 25.03
C PHE A 454 -2.92 5.80 24.37
N LEU A 455 -2.38 5.89 23.17
CA LEU A 455 -2.62 7.00 22.26
C LEU A 455 -3.21 6.42 20.97
N VAL A 456 -4.47 6.74 20.69
CA VAL A 456 -5.16 6.33 19.46
C VAL A 456 -5.18 7.50 18.49
N THR A 457 -4.60 7.32 17.31
CA THR A 457 -4.35 8.37 16.33
C THR A 457 -5.05 8.05 15.02
N HIS A 458 -5.59 9.07 14.36
CA HIS A 458 -6.44 8.93 13.18
C HIS A 458 -5.90 9.84 12.08
N GLN A 459 -5.34 9.29 11.00
CA GLN A 459 -4.96 10.09 9.83
C GLN A 459 -6.18 10.39 8.97
N LEU A 460 -6.60 11.65 8.98
CA LEU A 460 -7.80 12.15 8.34
C LEU A 460 -7.62 12.25 6.81
N ALA A 461 -8.65 11.85 6.08
CA ALA A 461 -8.77 12.06 4.64
C ALA A 461 -9.78 13.19 4.32
N LEU A 462 -10.96 13.15 4.95
CA LEU A 462 -12.03 14.15 4.82
C LEU A 462 -12.35 14.52 3.36
N GLY A 463 -12.40 13.52 2.49
CA GLY A 463 -12.54 13.69 1.04
C GLY A 463 -12.24 12.43 0.24
N ALA A 464 -11.98 12.61 -1.06
CA ALA A 464 -11.68 11.51 -1.99
C ALA A 464 -10.22 11.03 -1.86
N GLN A 465 -9.29 11.93 -1.53
CA GLN A 465 -7.91 11.60 -1.16
C GLN A 465 -7.43 12.37 0.08
N GLU A 466 -6.63 11.69 0.92
CA GLU A 466 -5.89 12.37 1.98
C GLU A 466 -4.94 13.43 1.42
N PHE A 467 -4.83 14.57 2.11
CA PHE A 467 -4.10 15.78 1.71
C PHE A 467 -4.60 16.52 0.46
N GLU A 468 -5.76 16.15 -0.13
CA GLU A 468 -6.32 16.79 -1.33
C GLU A 468 -7.06 18.10 -1.05
N CYS A 469 -7.70 18.20 0.12
CA CYS A 469 -8.47 19.37 0.56
C CYS A 469 -8.26 19.59 2.07
N ALA A 470 -8.29 20.85 2.50
CA ALA A 470 -8.35 21.17 3.93
C ALA A 470 -9.76 20.87 4.47
N GLY A 471 -9.88 19.86 5.33
CA GLY A 471 -11.09 19.59 6.11
C GLY A 471 -11.13 20.37 7.42
N GLU A 472 -12.29 20.43 8.06
CA GLU A 472 -12.49 21.08 9.36
C GLU A 472 -12.56 20.03 10.47
N ILE A 473 -12.00 20.33 11.65
CA ILE A 473 -12.26 19.59 12.89
C ILE A 473 -12.67 20.56 14.01
N GLU A 474 -13.50 20.10 14.93
CA GLU A 474 -13.91 20.84 16.13
C GLU A 474 -13.92 19.90 17.34
N LEU A 475 -13.35 20.34 18.46
CA LEU A 475 -13.30 19.59 19.71
C LEU A 475 -14.55 19.91 20.54
N HIS A 476 -15.12 18.89 21.19
CA HIS A 476 -16.25 19.03 22.11
C HIS A 476 -15.88 18.48 23.49
N ASP A 477 -16.15 19.26 24.54
CA ASP A 477 -15.66 19.05 25.91
C ASP A 477 -15.97 17.66 26.49
N ASP A 478 -17.06 17.02 26.04
CA ASP A 478 -17.46 15.66 26.42
C ASP A 478 -16.68 14.55 25.67
N GLY A 479 -15.45 14.81 25.23
CA GLY A 479 -14.51 13.78 24.78
C GLY A 479 -14.74 13.27 23.36
N TRP A 480 -15.17 14.14 22.45
CA TRP A 480 -15.28 13.83 21.02
C TRP A 480 -14.86 14.99 20.12
N ILE A 481 -14.66 14.67 18.84
CA ILE A 481 -14.17 15.56 17.80
C ILE A 481 -15.10 15.43 16.60
N ALA A 482 -15.78 16.51 16.24
CA ALA A 482 -16.50 16.62 14.97
C ALA A 482 -15.51 16.82 13.82
N ALA A 483 -15.80 16.27 12.64
CA ALA A 483 -14.98 16.48 11.44
C ALA A 483 -15.85 16.64 10.19
N ARG A 484 -15.40 17.46 9.23
CA ARG A 484 -16.13 17.75 7.98
C ARG A 484 -15.22 17.70 6.75
N PRO A 485 -15.71 17.16 5.61
CA PRO A 485 -15.03 17.30 4.34
C PRO A 485 -14.80 18.76 3.97
N GLY A 486 -13.63 19.08 3.40
CA GLY A 486 -13.33 20.41 2.91
C GLY A 486 -14.29 20.84 1.81
N ALA A 487 -14.69 22.12 1.78
CA ALA A 487 -15.74 22.63 0.89
C ALA A 487 -15.47 22.35 -0.61
N GLU A 488 -14.20 22.30 -1.01
CA GLU A 488 -13.80 22.02 -2.39
C GLU A 488 -13.85 20.53 -2.78
N SER A 489 -14.01 19.62 -1.82
CA SER A 489 -14.05 18.17 -2.08
C SER A 489 -15.31 17.74 -2.84
N LEU A 490 -15.21 16.68 -3.63
CA LEU A 490 -16.38 16.04 -4.28
C LEU A 490 -17.44 15.59 -3.26
N ALA A 491 -17.01 15.19 -2.06
CA ALA A 491 -17.91 14.88 -0.95
C ALA A 491 -18.74 16.11 -0.54
N ALA A 492 -18.10 17.24 -0.22
CA ALA A 492 -18.84 18.46 0.16
C ALA A 492 -19.72 19.00 -0.97
N LYS A 493 -19.28 18.93 -2.23
CA LYS A 493 -20.01 19.46 -3.39
C LYS A 493 -21.28 18.68 -3.75
N HIS A 494 -21.33 17.37 -3.47
CA HIS A 494 -22.48 16.52 -3.81
C HIS A 494 -23.22 15.95 -2.59
N LEU A 495 -22.59 15.95 -1.41
CA LEU A 495 -23.13 15.55 -0.11
C LEU A 495 -22.78 16.62 0.95
N PRO A 496 -23.25 17.88 0.82
CA PRO A 496 -22.84 19.00 1.69
C PRO A 496 -23.20 18.81 3.18
N ALA A 497 -24.15 17.92 3.46
CA ALA A 497 -24.57 17.53 4.80
C ALA A 497 -23.76 16.36 5.38
N THR A 498 -22.76 15.83 4.68
CA THR A 498 -21.82 14.84 5.26
C THR A 498 -21.00 15.48 6.38
N ALA A 499 -21.05 14.86 7.56
CA ALA A 499 -20.18 15.15 8.68
C ALA A 499 -19.83 13.86 9.43
N PHE A 500 -18.73 13.87 10.17
CA PHE A 500 -18.22 12.73 10.92
C PHE A 500 -17.99 13.09 12.38
N ALA A 501 -17.91 12.08 13.24
CA ALA A 501 -17.39 12.23 14.59
C ALA A 501 -16.41 11.10 14.94
N LEU A 502 -15.39 11.46 15.70
CA LEU A 502 -14.51 10.55 16.44
C LEU A 502 -14.77 10.79 17.92
N ALA A 503 -15.12 9.77 18.70
CA ALA A 503 -15.47 9.93 20.11
C ALA A 503 -14.78 8.88 20.99
N ALA A 504 -14.46 9.23 22.23
CA ALA A 504 -14.31 8.21 23.27
C ALA A 504 -15.70 7.71 23.71
N ALA A 505 -15.81 6.43 24.04
CA ALA A 505 -17.04 5.85 24.58
C ALA A 505 -17.36 6.45 25.96
N ASP A 506 -16.35 6.61 26.81
CA ASP A 506 -16.37 7.41 28.03
C ASP A 506 -15.25 8.46 27.98
N ALA A 507 -15.57 9.72 28.30
CA ALA A 507 -14.59 10.79 28.40
C ALA A 507 -13.71 10.68 29.67
N ALA A 508 -14.18 9.95 30.70
CA ALA A 508 -13.43 9.73 31.94
C ALA A 508 -12.12 8.95 31.73
N ASP A 509 -12.03 8.12 30.69
CA ASP A 509 -10.80 7.42 30.28
C ASP A 509 -9.71 8.36 29.76
N LEU A 510 -10.06 9.57 29.30
CA LEU A 510 -9.14 10.47 28.60
C LEU A 510 -8.22 11.27 29.53
N ALA A 511 -6.98 11.44 29.09
CA ALA A 511 -5.98 12.35 29.65
C ALA A 511 -5.61 13.50 28.70
N ALA A 512 -5.99 13.42 27.43
CA ALA A 512 -6.08 14.50 26.45
C ALA A 512 -6.76 13.98 25.16
N TYR A 513 -7.28 14.88 24.34
CA TYR A 513 -7.70 14.60 22.97
C TYR A 513 -7.61 15.90 22.15
N GLY A 514 -7.41 15.79 20.84
CA GLY A 514 -7.14 16.94 19.99
C GLY A 514 -6.63 16.56 18.59
N GLY A 515 -5.80 17.42 18.02
CA GLY A 515 -5.32 17.36 16.64
C GLY A 515 -3.97 16.65 16.49
N ASP A 516 -3.03 17.30 15.81
CA ASP A 516 -1.70 16.76 15.53
C ASP A 516 -0.68 17.08 16.63
N GLU A 517 -0.95 18.03 17.52
CA GLU A 517 -0.09 18.41 18.64
C GLU A 517 0.23 17.23 19.59
N LEU A 518 -0.70 16.29 19.76
CA LEU A 518 -0.51 15.08 20.56
C LEU A 518 0.44 14.04 19.92
N LEU A 519 0.94 14.30 18.70
CA LEU A 519 1.87 13.44 17.96
C LEU A 519 3.33 13.89 18.03
N TYR A 520 3.59 15.09 18.55
CA TYR A 520 4.91 15.70 18.65
C TYR A 520 5.32 15.83 20.13
N PHE A 521 6.60 15.61 20.45
CA PHE A 521 7.06 15.67 21.85
C PHE A 521 7.06 17.07 22.47
N ASP A 522 7.00 18.12 21.63
CA ASP A 522 6.91 19.51 22.07
C ASP A 522 5.47 20.02 22.30
N GLY A 523 4.46 19.24 21.89
CA GLY A 523 3.05 19.64 21.98
C GLY A 523 2.66 20.79 21.05
N THR A 524 3.44 21.09 20.01
CA THR A 524 3.14 22.19 19.07
C THR A 524 2.23 21.70 17.94
N VAL A 525 1.08 22.36 17.77
CA VAL A 525 0.16 22.19 16.62
C VAL A 525 0.92 22.51 15.33
N ARG A 526 0.81 21.64 14.33
CA ARG A 526 1.43 21.83 12.99
C ARG A 526 0.42 21.69 11.85
N HIS A 527 -0.87 21.61 12.17
CA HIS A 527 -2.00 21.52 11.23
C HIS A 527 -1.93 20.32 10.26
N GLY A 528 -1.23 19.25 10.66
CA GLY A 528 -1.32 17.95 10.01
C GLY A 528 -2.73 17.36 10.12
N PRO A 529 -3.18 16.55 9.14
CA PRO A 529 -4.53 15.99 9.13
C PRO A 529 -4.65 14.80 10.08
N TYR A 530 -4.67 15.10 11.38
CA TYR A 530 -4.76 14.11 12.44
C TYR A 530 -5.79 14.50 13.50
N ALA A 531 -6.40 13.47 14.09
CA ALA A 531 -7.13 13.57 15.35
C ALA A 531 -6.66 12.47 16.29
N ALA A 532 -6.41 12.78 17.56
CA ALA A 532 -5.78 11.88 18.51
C ALA A 532 -6.45 11.91 19.88
N PHE A 533 -6.45 10.76 20.56
CA PHE A 533 -6.97 10.57 21.91
C PHE A 533 -5.92 9.87 22.77
N ARG A 534 -5.52 10.49 23.87
CA ARG A 534 -4.58 9.93 24.86
C ARG A 534 -5.36 9.54 26.12
N THR A 535 -5.33 8.28 26.50
CA THR A 535 -5.98 7.81 27.73
C THR A 535 -5.14 8.10 28.98
N LYS A 536 -5.77 7.99 30.14
CA LYS A 536 -5.12 7.69 31.42
C LYS A 536 -4.60 6.25 31.39
N ALA A 537 -3.94 5.80 32.46
CA ALA A 537 -3.63 4.37 32.62
C ALA A 537 -4.94 3.59 32.89
N VAL A 538 -5.41 2.82 31.91
CA VAL A 538 -6.70 2.12 31.94
C VAL A 538 -6.55 0.61 31.73
N ALA A 539 -7.46 -0.17 32.31
CA ALA A 539 -7.58 -1.61 32.08
C ALA A 539 -8.38 -1.94 30.80
N GLY A 540 -9.24 -1.02 30.37
CA GLY A 540 -9.87 -1.02 29.05
C GLY A 540 -10.45 0.35 28.73
N CYS A 541 -10.71 0.60 27.45
CA CYS A 541 -11.33 1.82 26.93
C CYS A 541 -11.92 1.54 25.54
N ALA A 542 -12.73 2.45 25.01
CA ALA A 542 -13.24 2.32 23.64
C ALA A 542 -13.39 3.65 22.90
N PHE A 543 -13.31 3.58 21.58
CA PHE A 543 -13.40 4.68 20.64
C PHE A 543 -14.43 4.39 19.56
N ILE A 544 -15.13 5.43 19.12
CA ILE A 544 -16.22 5.36 18.15
C ILE A 544 -15.81 6.22 16.94
N MET A 545 -16.02 5.70 15.74
CA MET A 545 -16.00 6.47 14.50
C MET A 545 -17.39 6.40 13.88
N LEU A 546 -17.99 7.53 13.52
CA LEU A 546 -19.32 7.57 12.88
C LEU A 546 -19.43 8.65 11.81
N GLY A 547 -20.43 8.52 10.94
CA GLY A 547 -20.80 9.51 9.93
C GLY A 547 -22.29 9.84 9.95
N THR A 548 -22.66 11.02 9.45
CA THR A 548 -24.05 11.39 9.21
C THR A 548 -24.21 12.17 7.91
N VAL A 549 -25.32 11.96 7.21
CA VAL A 549 -25.78 12.78 6.06
C VAL A 549 -26.78 13.86 6.47
N GLN A 550 -27.01 14.05 7.78
CA GLN A 550 -27.97 15.02 8.34
C GLN A 550 -27.31 16.35 8.77
N GLY A 551 -26.03 16.56 8.44
CA GLY A 551 -25.27 17.75 8.80
C GLY A 551 -24.67 17.70 10.20
N ARG A 552 -23.74 18.63 10.48
CA ARG A 552 -23.00 18.74 11.74
C ARG A 552 -23.92 18.81 12.98
N ALA A 553 -25.08 19.47 12.86
CA ALA A 553 -26.04 19.61 13.95
C ALA A 553 -26.63 18.27 14.46
N ALA A 554 -26.58 17.20 13.65
CA ALA A 554 -27.04 15.87 14.04
C ALA A 554 -25.97 15.05 14.81
N LEU A 555 -24.70 15.47 14.80
CA LEU A 555 -23.59 14.71 15.39
C LEU A 555 -23.74 14.46 16.91
N PRO A 556 -24.13 15.44 17.76
CA PRO A 556 -24.26 15.18 19.21
C PRO A 556 -25.27 14.07 19.51
N ALA A 557 -26.39 14.04 18.78
CA ALA A 557 -27.39 12.99 18.91
C ALA A 557 -26.90 11.63 18.38
N ALA A 558 -26.11 11.62 17.30
CA ALA A 558 -25.50 10.39 16.78
C ALA A 558 -24.44 9.81 17.73
N VAL A 559 -23.58 10.66 18.30
CA VAL A 559 -22.58 10.27 19.32
C VAL A 559 -23.28 9.71 20.56
N ALA A 560 -24.36 10.35 21.03
CA ALA A 560 -25.14 9.84 22.16
C ALA A 560 -25.75 8.45 21.90
N ARG A 561 -26.34 8.21 20.70
CA ARG A 561 -26.88 6.88 20.34
C ARG A 561 -25.80 5.83 20.18
N ALA A 562 -24.67 6.15 19.54
CA ALA A 562 -23.56 5.21 19.39
C ALA A 562 -22.91 4.84 20.74
N ARG A 563 -22.78 5.80 21.68
CA ARG A 563 -22.37 5.54 23.07
C ARG A 563 -23.36 4.63 23.80
N ALA A 564 -24.66 4.86 23.63
CA ALA A 564 -25.70 4.01 24.22
C ALA A 564 -25.70 2.58 23.65
N GLU A 565 -25.48 2.41 22.33
CA GLU A 565 -25.32 1.09 21.71
C GLU A 565 -24.09 0.33 22.23
N TYR A 566 -22.95 1.02 22.36
CA TYR A 566 -21.74 0.45 22.95
C TYR A 566 -21.97 0.02 24.41
N ALA A 567 -22.55 0.90 25.24
CA ALA A 567 -22.84 0.62 26.65
C ALA A 567 -23.89 -0.50 26.84
N ALA A 568 -24.84 -0.64 25.91
CA ALA A 568 -25.79 -1.76 25.87
C ALA A 568 -25.15 -3.07 25.33
N THR A 569 -23.89 -3.04 24.89
CA THR A 569 -23.13 -4.19 24.36
C THR A 569 -23.82 -4.91 23.18
N LEU A 570 -24.51 -4.14 22.30
CA LEU A 570 -25.29 -4.76 21.22
C LEU A 570 -24.42 -5.57 20.24
N PRO A 571 -24.98 -6.62 19.60
CA PRO A 571 -24.24 -7.42 18.63
C PRO A 571 -23.73 -6.58 17.45
N ALA A 572 -22.52 -6.92 16.98
CA ALA A 572 -21.96 -6.35 15.77
C ALA A 572 -22.87 -6.59 14.55
N ALA A 573 -22.82 -5.67 13.59
CA ALA A 573 -23.35 -5.89 12.25
C ALA A 573 -22.83 -7.22 11.68
N ARG A 574 -23.72 -7.95 11.00
CA ARG A 574 -23.40 -9.24 10.38
C ARG A 574 -23.71 -9.19 8.89
N PRO A 575 -22.85 -9.76 8.03
CA PRO A 575 -23.15 -9.96 6.63
C PRO A 575 -24.28 -10.99 6.47
N PRO A 576 -24.81 -11.19 5.25
CA PRO A 576 -25.87 -12.16 5.00
C PRO A 576 -25.44 -13.57 5.44
N ALA A 577 -26.41 -14.37 5.87
CA ALA A 577 -26.15 -15.79 6.07
C ALA A 577 -25.77 -16.44 4.73
N PRO A 578 -24.82 -17.38 4.69
CA PRO A 578 -24.54 -18.13 3.47
C PRO A 578 -25.80 -18.90 3.05
N PRO A 579 -26.14 -18.95 1.74
CA PRO A 579 -27.37 -19.59 1.25
C PRO A 579 -27.39 -21.11 1.44
N LEU A 580 -26.23 -21.71 1.79
CA LEU A 580 -26.05 -23.13 2.00
C LEU A 580 -25.17 -23.38 3.23
N ARG A 581 -25.46 -24.45 3.98
CA ARG A 581 -24.62 -25.00 5.06
C ARG A 581 -24.54 -26.52 4.93
N LEU A 582 -23.33 -27.07 4.95
CA LEU A 582 -23.03 -28.48 4.70
C LEU A 582 -22.58 -29.15 6.01
N ARG A 583 -23.57 -29.51 6.85
CA ARG A 583 -23.33 -30.07 8.19
C ARG A 583 -23.15 -31.58 8.18
N GLY A 584 -22.46 -32.11 9.19
CA GLY A 584 -22.41 -33.55 9.50
C GLY A 584 -21.55 -34.42 8.57
N THR A 585 -20.85 -33.81 7.61
CA THR A 585 -19.95 -34.53 6.71
C THR A 585 -18.65 -34.98 7.40
N THR A 586 -18.13 -36.14 7.01
CA THR A 586 -16.77 -36.60 7.33
C THR A 586 -15.78 -36.32 6.19
N ASP A 587 -16.25 -35.87 5.02
CA ASP A 587 -15.38 -35.50 3.90
C ASP A 587 -14.70 -34.14 4.15
N ALA A 588 -13.38 -34.13 4.04
CA ALA A 588 -12.55 -32.95 4.23
C ALA A 588 -12.76 -31.87 3.14
N GLY A 589 -13.16 -32.24 1.92
CA GLY A 589 -13.48 -31.28 0.86
C GLY A 589 -14.74 -30.49 1.20
N THR A 590 -15.84 -31.20 1.46
CA THR A 590 -17.14 -30.66 1.88
C THR A 590 -17.03 -29.85 3.17
N ALA A 591 -16.22 -30.29 4.15
CA ALA A 591 -15.97 -29.55 5.38
C ALA A 591 -15.22 -28.22 5.15
N ARG A 592 -14.36 -28.11 4.13
CA ARG A 592 -13.72 -26.83 3.75
C ARG A 592 -14.72 -25.89 3.09
N LEU A 593 -15.68 -26.42 2.31
CA LEU A 593 -16.72 -25.62 1.69
C LEU A 593 -17.66 -24.99 2.73
N ASP A 594 -18.11 -25.74 3.75
CA ASP A 594 -18.93 -25.17 4.83
C ASP A 594 -18.21 -24.06 5.62
N GLU A 595 -16.90 -24.22 5.84
CA GLU A 595 -16.06 -23.29 6.58
C GLU A 595 -15.84 -21.97 5.81
N ILE A 596 -15.68 -22.01 4.48
CA ILE A 596 -15.40 -20.81 3.66
C ILE A 596 -16.66 -20.09 3.15
N LEU A 597 -17.81 -20.76 3.07
CA LEU A 597 -19.07 -20.18 2.56
C LEU A 597 -19.49 -18.87 3.26
N PRO A 598 -19.40 -18.70 4.60
CA PRO A 598 -19.66 -17.41 5.27
C PRO A 598 -18.75 -16.28 4.78
N TRP A 599 -17.48 -16.59 4.50
CA TRP A 599 -16.46 -15.62 4.05
C TRP A 599 -16.67 -15.19 2.61
N PHE A 600 -17.01 -16.14 1.73
CA PHE A 600 -17.35 -15.82 0.34
C PHE A 600 -18.68 -15.05 0.26
N THR A 601 -19.64 -15.35 1.13
CA THR A 601 -20.90 -14.59 1.25
C THR A 601 -20.64 -13.15 1.72
N HIS A 602 -19.79 -12.95 2.74
CA HIS A 602 -19.32 -11.62 3.14
C HIS A 602 -18.64 -10.89 1.97
N ASN A 603 -17.69 -11.53 1.29
CA ASN A 603 -16.94 -10.91 0.19
C ASN A 603 -17.85 -10.51 -0.99
N ALA A 604 -18.81 -11.37 -1.35
CA ALA A 604 -19.80 -11.07 -2.39
C ALA A 604 -20.73 -9.92 -1.99
N ALA A 605 -21.16 -9.88 -0.71
CA ALA A 605 -21.94 -8.78 -0.16
C ALA A 605 -21.15 -7.46 -0.17
N ILE A 606 -19.86 -7.44 0.20
CA ILE A 606 -19.00 -6.25 0.06
C ILE A 606 -18.89 -5.83 -1.42
N HIS A 607 -18.58 -6.76 -2.33
CA HIS A 607 -18.46 -6.48 -3.76
C HIS A 607 -19.73 -5.86 -4.37
N LEU A 608 -20.91 -6.26 -3.89
CA LEU A 608 -22.20 -5.68 -4.27
C LEU A 608 -22.45 -4.31 -3.59
N SER A 609 -22.40 -4.26 -2.27
CA SER A 609 -22.98 -3.17 -1.46
C SER A 609 -22.01 -2.02 -1.13
N ALA A 610 -20.71 -2.30 -1.11
CA ALA A 610 -19.66 -1.33 -0.86
C ALA A 610 -18.41 -1.72 -1.69
N PRO A 611 -18.39 -1.50 -3.02
CA PRO A 611 -17.41 -2.13 -3.90
C PRO A 611 -15.97 -1.65 -3.64
N HIS A 612 -15.17 -2.39 -2.89
CA HIS A 612 -13.72 -2.19 -2.70
C HIS A 612 -13.06 -3.48 -2.21
N GLY A 613 -11.73 -3.56 -2.30
CA GLY A 613 -10.92 -4.68 -1.81
C GLY A 613 -9.68 -4.21 -1.05
N LEU A 614 -8.95 -5.15 -0.42
CA LEU A 614 -7.79 -4.84 0.43
C LEU A 614 -6.67 -4.11 -0.32
N GLU A 615 -6.40 -4.47 -1.57
CA GLU A 615 -5.47 -3.77 -2.46
C GLU A 615 -6.19 -2.91 -3.51
N GLN A 616 -7.36 -3.34 -3.98
CA GLN A 616 -8.22 -2.52 -4.85
C GLN A 616 -9.12 -1.59 -4.01
N TYR A 617 -8.48 -0.73 -3.20
CA TYR A 617 -9.17 0.25 -2.36
C TYR A 617 -9.95 1.30 -3.17
N GLY A 618 -9.48 1.59 -4.39
CA GLY A 618 -10.21 2.40 -5.36
C GLY A 618 -11.36 1.61 -6.01
N GLY A 619 -12.59 1.99 -5.69
CA GLY A 619 -13.80 1.33 -6.19
C GLY A 619 -15.03 2.25 -6.10
N ALA A 620 -16.02 1.87 -5.30
CA ALA A 620 -17.35 2.47 -5.14
C ALA A 620 -18.30 2.40 -6.35
N ALA A 621 -17.76 2.19 -7.56
CA ALA A 621 -18.55 1.92 -8.77
C ALA A 621 -18.86 0.42 -8.91
N TRP A 622 -19.96 0.10 -9.62
CA TRP A 622 -20.10 -1.24 -10.21
C TRP A 622 -19.43 -1.27 -11.58
N GLY A 623 -18.50 -2.21 -11.77
CA GLY A 623 -18.14 -2.69 -13.10
C GLY A 623 -19.33 -3.42 -13.70
N VAL A 624 -19.76 -3.05 -14.91
CA VAL A 624 -21.02 -3.56 -15.49
C VAL A 624 -20.97 -5.07 -15.62
N ARG A 625 -19.90 -5.62 -16.22
CA ARG A 625 -19.68 -7.08 -16.27
C ARG A 625 -19.51 -7.74 -14.90
N ASP A 626 -19.01 -6.99 -13.91
CA ASP A 626 -18.56 -7.54 -12.63
C ASP A 626 -19.76 -7.76 -11.68
N VAL A 627 -20.73 -6.83 -11.65
CA VAL A 627 -21.98 -7.02 -10.90
C VAL A 627 -22.88 -8.07 -11.57
N THR A 628 -22.94 -8.11 -12.91
CA THR A 628 -23.73 -9.10 -13.67
C THR A 628 -23.14 -10.51 -13.68
N GLN A 629 -21.95 -10.70 -13.12
CA GLN A 629 -21.37 -12.01 -12.81
C GLN A 629 -21.53 -12.27 -11.30
N GLY A 630 -20.46 -12.09 -10.51
CA GLY A 630 -20.35 -12.61 -9.15
C GLY A 630 -21.41 -12.12 -8.16
N SER A 631 -22.06 -10.97 -8.40
CA SER A 631 -23.16 -10.49 -7.55
C SER A 631 -24.52 -11.05 -7.99
N VAL A 632 -24.85 -11.05 -9.29
CA VAL A 632 -26.09 -11.67 -9.79
C VAL A 632 -26.06 -13.19 -9.59
N GLU A 633 -24.98 -13.87 -9.94
CA GLU A 633 -24.87 -15.34 -9.85
C GLU A 633 -24.94 -15.83 -8.39
N TRP A 634 -24.35 -15.09 -7.44
CA TRP A 634 -24.50 -15.34 -6.00
C TRP A 634 -25.95 -15.15 -5.52
N LEU A 635 -26.60 -14.05 -5.90
CA LEU A 635 -27.97 -13.76 -5.48
C LEU A 635 -29.00 -14.72 -6.11
N LEU A 636 -28.81 -15.13 -7.37
CA LEU A 636 -29.62 -16.19 -8.00
C LEU A 636 -29.47 -17.52 -7.26
N ALA A 637 -28.24 -17.91 -6.90
CA ALA A 637 -27.98 -19.10 -6.09
C ALA A 637 -28.53 -18.99 -4.65
N ALA A 638 -28.77 -17.77 -4.14
CA ALA A 638 -29.43 -17.51 -2.87
C ALA A 638 -30.97 -17.40 -2.95
N GLY A 639 -31.56 -17.37 -4.16
CA GLY A 639 -32.99 -17.12 -4.36
C GLY A 639 -33.44 -15.66 -4.23
N GLU A 640 -32.49 -14.72 -4.18
CA GLU A 640 -32.69 -13.27 -3.96
C GLU A 640 -33.17 -12.54 -5.23
N PHE A 641 -34.20 -13.09 -5.88
CA PHE A 641 -34.69 -12.65 -7.19
C PHE A 641 -35.12 -11.18 -7.22
N ALA A 642 -35.70 -10.66 -6.13
CA ALA A 642 -36.08 -9.24 -6.03
C ALA A 642 -34.85 -8.32 -6.11
N THR A 643 -33.76 -8.71 -5.45
CA THR A 643 -32.48 -7.99 -5.47
C THR A 643 -31.83 -8.07 -6.86
N VAL A 644 -31.83 -9.24 -7.50
CA VAL A 644 -31.36 -9.40 -8.89
C VAL A 644 -32.15 -8.53 -9.86
N ARG A 645 -33.48 -8.50 -9.77
CA ARG A 645 -34.36 -7.63 -10.57
C ARG A 645 -33.99 -6.16 -10.41
N ARG A 646 -33.64 -5.73 -9.19
CA ARG A 646 -33.19 -4.37 -8.88
C ARG A 646 -31.81 -4.06 -9.45
N ILE A 647 -30.87 -5.03 -9.43
CA ILE A 647 -29.57 -4.92 -10.14
C ILE A 647 -29.81 -4.73 -11.63
N LEU A 648 -30.58 -5.63 -12.26
CA LEU A 648 -30.85 -5.58 -13.71
C LEU A 648 -31.52 -4.26 -14.11
N THR A 649 -32.50 -3.77 -13.34
CA THR A 649 -33.11 -2.43 -13.56
C THR A 649 -32.04 -1.33 -13.52
N THR A 650 -31.20 -1.33 -12.49
CA THR A 650 -30.15 -0.32 -12.28
C THR A 650 -29.07 -0.35 -13.37
N VAL A 651 -28.72 -1.54 -13.85
CA VAL A 651 -27.75 -1.74 -14.94
C VAL A 651 -28.35 -1.32 -16.29
N PHE A 652 -29.59 -1.69 -16.58
CA PHE A 652 -30.24 -1.31 -17.85
C PHE A 652 -30.48 0.21 -17.95
N GLU A 653 -30.74 0.90 -16.83
CA GLU A 653 -30.70 2.38 -16.78
C GLU A 653 -29.36 2.99 -17.25
N GLN A 654 -28.25 2.26 -17.15
CA GLN A 654 -26.93 2.72 -17.60
C GLN A 654 -26.59 2.31 -19.04
N GLN A 655 -27.54 1.76 -19.82
CA GLN A 655 -27.31 1.63 -21.25
C GLN A 655 -27.28 3.02 -21.90
N TYR A 656 -26.47 3.20 -22.95
CA TYR A 656 -26.51 4.41 -23.75
C TYR A 656 -27.63 4.38 -24.80
N ALA A 657 -28.39 5.47 -24.87
CA ALA A 657 -29.26 5.75 -26.01
C ALA A 657 -28.43 6.02 -27.29
N HIS A 658 -29.12 6.20 -28.43
CA HIS A 658 -28.47 6.63 -29.68
C HIS A 658 -27.74 7.98 -29.48
N HIS A 659 -26.42 7.98 -29.61
CA HIS A 659 -25.57 9.16 -29.39
C HIS A 659 -25.07 9.73 -30.74
N PRO A 660 -25.38 11.00 -31.09
CA PRO A 660 -25.18 11.51 -32.45
C PRO A 660 -23.71 11.85 -32.80
N LYS A 661 -22.81 11.98 -31.81
CA LYS A 661 -21.39 12.26 -32.02
C LYS A 661 -20.49 11.02 -31.95
N ASP A 662 -21.01 9.92 -31.42
CA ASP A 662 -20.36 8.61 -31.39
C ASP A 662 -21.48 7.55 -31.42
N PRO A 663 -21.87 7.08 -32.61
CA PRO A 663 -22.90 6.05 -32.74
C PRO A 663 -22.41 4.65 -32.31
N ALA A 664 -21.11 4.43 -32.10
CA ALA A 664 -20.57 3.12 -31.74
C ALA A 664 -20.86 2.75 -30.27
N VAL A 665 -21.09 3.73 -29.39
CA VAL A 665 -21.57 3.48 -28.02
C VAL A 665 -23.07 3.25 -27.91
N ALA A 666 -23.87 3.45 -28.97
CA ALA A 666 -25.32 3.27 -28.91
C ALA A 666 -25.70 1.81 -28.59
N GLY A 667 -26.51 1.58 -27.55
CA GLY A 667 -26.86 0.22 -27.11
C GLY A 667 -25.70 -0.55 -26.44
N CYS A 668 -24.62 0.14 -26.09
CA CYS A 668 -23.55 -0.33 -25.20
C CYS A 668 -23.77 0.21 -23.77
N TRP A 669 -22.89 -0.15 -22.85
CA TRP A 669 -22.86 0.27 -21.44
C TRP A 669 -21.50 0.91 -21.11
N PRO A 670 -21.37 1.71 -20.04
CA PRO A 670 -20.08 2.09 -19.49
C PRO A 670 -19.28 0.86 -19.03
N GLN A 671 -17.96 0.99 -18.90
CA GLN A 671 -17.14 -0.07 -18.31
C GLN A 671 -17.48 -0.28 -16.82
N TRP A 672 -17.73 0.82 -16.12
CA TRP A 672 -18.18 0.90 -14.74
C TRP A 672 -18.91 2.23 -14.51
N PHE A 673 -19.80 2.28 -13.51
CA PHE A 673 -20.56 3.49 -13.15
C PHE A 673 -20.72 3.66 -11.64
N MET A 674 -20.79 4.91 -11.18
CA MET A 674 -21.06 5.28 -9.78
C MET A 674 -22.57 5.46 -9.51
N PHE A 675 -22.93 5.45 -8.23
CA PHE A 675 -24.30 5.64 -7.74
C PHE A 675 -24.63 7.12 -7.51
N PRO A 676 -25.92 7.51 -7.45
CA PRO A 676 -26.30 8.86 -7.06
C PRO A 676 -25.67 9.26 -5.71
N PRO A 677 -25.26 10.52 -5.52
CA PRO A 677 -25.31 11.65 -6.48
C PRO A 677 -24.23 11.59 -7.57
N PHE A 678 -23.27 10.68 -7.48
CA PHE A 678 -22.07 10.59 -8.31
C PHE A 678 -22.24 9.89 -9.67
N ARG A 679 -23.47 9.59 -10.15
CA ARG A 679 -23.75 8.91 -11.44
C ARG A 679 -23.05 9.54 -12.66
N PHE A 680 -22.66 10.81 -12.57
CA PHE A 680 -21.89 11.51 -13.60
C PHE A 680 -20.44 11.00 -13.76
N ILE A 681 -19.93 10.24 -12.79
CA ILE A 681 -18.62 9.59 -12.79
C ILE A 681 -18.78 8.14 -13.26
N GLN A 682 -18.35 7.88 -14.49
CA GLN A 682 -18.38 6.58 -15.17
C GLN A 682 -17.21 6.51 -16.17
N GLN A 683 -16.77 5.31 -16.53
CA GLN A 683 -15.87 5.13 -17.68
C GLN A 683 -16.69 4.89 -18.94
N THR A 684 -16.71 5.88 -19.83
CA THR A 684 -17.60 5.91 -20.99
C THR A 684 -17.45 4.70 -21.92
N HIS A 685 -16.23 4.40 -22.36
CA HIS A 685 -15.95 3.30 -23.28
C HIS A 685 -15.66 2.00 -22.54
N SER A 686 -16.31 0.91 -22.97
CA SER A 686 -16.17 -0.44 -22.42
C SER A 686 -15.35 -1.36 -23.31
N HIS A 687 -14.82 -2.44 -22.74
CA HIS A 687 -14.39 -3.60 -23.52
C HIS A 687 -15.56 -4.20 -24.33
N GLY A 688 -15.23 -4.92 -25.39
CA GLY A 688 -16.23 -5.49 -26.32
C GLY A 688 -17.16 -6.54 -25.69
N ASP A 689 -16.71 -7.22 -24.63
CA ASP A 689 -17.50 -8.24 -23.93
C ASP A 689 -18.60 -7.66 -23.02
N VAL A 690 -18.40 -6.45 -22.49
CA VAL A 690 -19.26 -5.81 -21.47
C VAL A 690 -20.72 -5.72 -21.89
N CYS A 691 -20.99 -5.60 -23.19
CA CYS A 691 -22.34 -5.53 -23.75
C CYS A 691 -23.15 -6.83 -23.66
N PHE A 692 -22.50 -7.99 -23.51
CA PHE A 692 -23.18 -9.29 -23.44
C PHE A 692 -23.61 -9.66 -22.02
N TRP A 693 -22.85 -9.25 -21.01
CA TRP A 693 -23.08 -9.67 -19.62
C TRP A 693 -24.44 -9.21 -19.02
N PRO A 694 -24.94 -7.98 -19.26
CA PRO A 694 -26.30 -7.61 -18.86
C PRO A 694 -27.38 -8.45 -19.55
N VAL A 695 -27.13 -8.93 -20.77
CA VAL A 695 -28.07 -9.78 -21.52
C VAL A 695 -28.01 -11.22 -20.99
N LYS A 696 -26.82 -11.78 -20.71
CA LYS A 696 -26.67 -13.08 -20.02
C LYS A 696 -27.40 -13.07 -18.67
N ALA A 697 -27.08 -12.10 -17.80
CA ALA A 697 -27.66 -11.99 -16.47
C ALA A 697 -29.19 -11.80 -16.49
N LEU A 698 -29.73 -11.18 -17.55
CA LEU A 698 -31.17 -11.13 -17.78
C LEU A 698 -31.73 -12.51 -18.15
N CYS A 699 -31.10 -13.26 -19.05
CA CYS A 699 -31.52 -14.65 -19.36
C CYS A 699 -31.47 -15.53 -18.10
N ASP A 700 -30.33 -15.54 -17.38
CA ASP A 700 -30.16 -16.30 -16.14
C ASP A 700 -31.27 -15.99 -15.11
N TYR A 701 -31.63 -14.70 -14.96
CA TYR A 701 -32.71 -14.25 -14.10
C TYR A 701 -34.09 -14.71 -14.58
N LEU A 702 -34.37 -14.63 -15.88
CA LEU A 702 -35.67 -15.05 -16.45
C LEU A 702 -35.86 -16.57 -16.34
N GLU A 703 -34.80 -17.35 -16.57
CA GLU A 703 -34.82 -18.81 -16.44
C GLU A 703 -35.00 -19.25 -14.97
N ALA A 704 -34.37 -18.55 -14.03
CA ALA A 704 -34.46 -18.88 -12.60
C ALA A 704 -35.72 -18.35 -11.89
N SER A 705 -36.27 -17.21 -12.32
CA SER A 705 -37.41 -16.54 -11.64
C SER A 705 -38.75 -16.58 -12.39
N ASN A 706 -38.73 -16.85 -13.70
CA ASN A 706 -39.89 -16.77 -14.59
C ASN A 706 -40.58 -15.39 -14.67
N ASP A 707 -39.93 -14.28 -14.28
CA ASP A 707 -40.47 -12.91 -14.44
C ASP A 707 -40.38 -12.41 -15.90
N LEU A 708 -41.12 -13.06 -16.79
CA LEU A 708 -41.29 -12.63 -18.19
C LEU A 708 -41.98 -11.26 -18.32
N ALA A 709 -42.48 -10.66 -17.23
CA ALA A 709 -42.97 -9.29 -17.24
C ALA A 709 -41.83 -8.26 -17.17
N PHE A 710 -40.62 -8.64 -16.69
CA PHE A 710 -39.44 -7.77 -16.74
C PHE A 710 -39.12 -7.29 -18.17
N LEU A 711 -39.30 -8.16 -19.18
CA LEU A 711 -39.09 -7.81 -20.60
C LEU A 711 -40.00 -6.66 -21.11
N ARG A 712 -41.09 -6.36 -20.40
CA ARG A 712 -42.02 -5.24 -20.66
C ARG A 712 -41.83 -4.06 -19.72
N THR A 713 -40.94 -4.16 -18.72
CA THR A 713 -40.60 -3.03 -17.83
C THR A 713 -39.87 -1.96 -18.64
N GLU A 714 -40.26 -0.69 -18.49
CA GLU A 714 -39.52 0.45 -19.03
C GLU A 714 -38.39 0.86 -18.09
N THR A 715 -37.22 1.14 -18.66
CA THR A 715 -36.07 1.73 -17.96
C THR A 715 -35.64 3.03 -18.65
N GLY A 716 -34.84 3.84 -17.95
CA GLY A 716 -34.16 4.98 -18.56
C GLY A 716 -32.94 4.56 -19.39
N TYR A 717 -32.21 5.57 -19.86
CA TYR A 717 -30.87 5.47 -20.44
C TYR A 717 -29.95 6.50 -19.78
N THR A 718 -28.63 6.27 -19.84
CA THR A 718 -27.63 7.27 -19.45
C THR A 718 -27.00 7.96 -20.67
N ALA A 719 -26.28 9.05 -20.43
CA ALA A 719 -25.52 9.79 -21.45
C ALA A 719 -24.03 9.48 -21.33
N PRO A 720 -23.27 9.37 -22.44
CA PRO A 720 -21.83 9.03 -22.40
C PRO A 720 -20.91 10.15 -21.90
N VAL A 721 -21.43 11.36 -21.63
CA VAL A 721 -20.67 12.53 -21.16
C VAL A 721 -21.50 13.29 -20.10
N PRO A 722 -20.93 13.73 -18.97
CA PRO A 722 -21.66 14.47 -17.95
C PRO A 722 -21.72 15.99 -18.23
N PRO A 723 -22.82 16.71 -17.89
CA PRO A 723 -24.16 16.21 -17.60
C PRO A 723 -25.26 16.89 -18.44
N THR A 724 -26.13 16.07 -19.05
CA THR A 724 -27.59 16.32 -19.08
C THR A 724 -28.29 14.97 -19.09
N ALA A 725 -29.31 14.81 -18.25
CA ALA A 725 -30.11 13.58 -18.25
C ALA A 725 -31.03 13.55 -19.48
N CYS A 726 -30.95 12.48 -20.27
CA CYS A 726 -31.80 12.30 -21.45
C CYS A 726 -33.11 11.64 -21.03
N GLY A 727 -34.20 12.41 -20.95
CA GLY A 727 -35.53 11.96 -20.51
C GLY A 727 -36.27 11.06 -21.51
N ARG A 728 -35.63 10.00 -22.02
CA ARG A 728 -36.24 9.01 -22.91
C ARG A 728 -36.24 7.64 -22.23
N THR A 729 -37.40 7.01 -22.13
CA THR A 729 -37.55 5.63 -21.64
C THR A 729 -37.58 4.62 -22.80
N ALA A 730 -37.41 3.35 -22.48
CA ALA A 730 -37.61 2.22 -23.40
C ALA A 730 -37.90 0.92 -22.63
N THR A 731 -38.65 0.00 -23.22
CA THR A 731 -38.82 -1.35 -22.67
C THR A 731 -37.54 -2.17 -22.78
N ALA A 732 -37.26 -3.05 -21.82
CA ALA A 732 -36.13 -3.97 -21.84
C ALA A 732 -36.05 -4.82 -23.12
N SER A 733 -37.19 -5.26 -23.67
CA SER A 733 -37.29 -5.92 -24.98
C SER A 733 -36.82 -5.03 -26.15
N SER A 734 -37.23 -3.75 -26.19
CA SER A 734 -36.78 -2.81 -27.23
C SER A 734 -35.32 -2.36 -27.07
N ILE A 735 -34.76 -2.50 -25.86
CA ILE A 735 -33.34 -2.31 -25.56
C ILE A 735 -32.49 -3.41 -26.21
N ILE A 736 -32.90 -4.68 -26.07
CA ILE A 736 -32.24 -5.83 -26.72
C ILE A 736 -32.33 -5.70 -28.25
N ALA A 737 -33.52 -5.42 -28.78
CA ALA A 737 -33.75 -5.31 -30.22
C ALA A 737 -32.89 -4.23 -30.92
N ARG A 738 -32.61 -3.10 -30.24
CA ARG A 738 -31.73 -2.04 -30.77
C ARG A 738 -30.30 -2.49 -31.02
N ARG A 739 -29.77 -3.44 -30.24
CA ARG A 739 -28.43 -4.01 -30.47
C ARG A 739 -28.45 -5.00 -31.64
N ALA A 740 -29.50 -5.80 -31.78
CA ALA A 740 -29.67 -6.73 -32.91
C ALA A 740 -29.77 -6.03 -34.28
N SER A 741 -30.09 -4.73 -34.30
CA SER A 741 -30.12 -3.89 -35.51
C SER A 741 -28.85 -3.07 -35.79
N SER A 742 -27.79 -3.18 -34.98
CA SER A 742 -26.52 -2.49 -35.27
C SER A 742 -25.76 -3.17 -36.43
N PRO A 743 -25.26 -2.42 -37.42
CA PRO A 743 -24.73 -3.00 -38.65
C PRO A 743 -23.35 -3.65 -38.47
N ALA A 744 -23.33 -4.97 -38.33
CA ALA A 744 -22.12 -5.76 -38.57
C ALA A 744 -21.86 -5.89 -40.09
N PRO A 745 -20.59 -5.87 -40.55
CA PRO A 745 -20.25 -6.27 -41.92
C PRO A 745 -20.61 -7.76 -42.14
N ARG A 746 -20.80 -8.16 -43.40
CA ARG A 746 -21.37 -9.47 -43.78
C ARG A 746 -20.42 -10.66 -43.57
N SER A 747 -20.13 -11.01 -42.32
CA SER A 747 -19.51 -12.28 -41.94
C SER A 747 -19.92 -12.67 -40.51
N SER A 748 -20.42 -13.89 -40.32
CA SER A 748 -20.88 -14.43 -39.03
C SER A 748 -19.72 -14.83 -38.10
N THR A 749 -18.80 -13.91 -37.86
CA THR A 749 -17.50 -14.16 -37.20
C THR A 749 -17.14 -12.99 -36.29
N THR A 750 -17.74 -12.96 -35.09
CA THR A 750 -17.45 -11.97 -34.03
C THR A 750 -16.06 -12.10 -33.42
N ALA A 751 -15.26 -13.10 -33.81
CA ALA A 751 -13.92 -13.35 -33.29
C ALA A 751 -12.82 -12.44 -33.88
N THR A 752 -13.03 -11.82 -35.05
CA THR A 752 -11.99 -11.06 -35.78
C THR A 752 -12.26 -9.57 -35.90
N ALA A 753 -13.46 -9.10 -35.53
CA ALA A 753 -13.76 -7.67 -35.37
C ALA A 753 -13.33 -7.19 -33.98
N THR A 754 -12.03 -7.02 -33.77
CA THR A 754 -11.41 -6.69 -32.47
C THR A 754 -11.63 -5.22 -32.05
N GLY A 755 -12.88 -4.88 -31.75
CA GLY A 755 -13.16 -3.91 -30.68
C GLY A 755 -12.47 -4.36 -29.39
N THR A 756 -12.06 -3.41 -28.54
CA THR A 756 -11.05 -3.62 -27.49
C THR A 756 -11.26 -4.86 -26.62
N THR A 757 -10.41 -5.86 -26.89
CA THR A 757 -9.96 -7.03 -26.10
C THR A 757 -11.01 -7.81 -25.30
N PRO A 758 -11.24 -9.10 -25.59
CA PRO A 758 -12.13 -9.94 -24.78
C PRO A 758 -11.48 -10.41 -23.47
N CYS A 759 -12.24 -10.29 -22.36
CA CYS A 759 -12.09 -10.95 -21.06
C CYS A 759 -10.77 -10.73 -20.25
N SER A 760 -9.67 -10.34 -20.88
CA SER A 760 -8.35 -10.18 -20.26
C SER A 760 -7.98 -8.70 -20.09
N ARG A 761 -7.68 -8.28 -18.84
CA ARG A 761 -7.34 -6.89 -18.50
C ARG A 761 -5.96 -6.35 -18.99
N PRO A 762 -4.92 -7.12 -19.38
CA PRO A 762 -3.57 -6.56 -19.57
C PRO A 762 -3.25 -6.08 -21.00
N THR A 763 -4.10 -6.31 -22.01
CA THR A 763 -3.72 -6.16 -23.43
C THR A 763 -4.70 -5.31 -24.25
N PRO A 764 -4.68 -3.97 -24.16
CA PRO A 764 -5.28 -3.13 -25.21
C PRO A 764 -4.55 -3.35 -26.55
N PRO A 765 -5.23 -3.25 -27.71
CA PRO A 765 -4.58 -3.37 -29.01
C PRO A 765 -3.70 -2.15 -29.33
N CYS A 766 -2.52 -2.38 -29.89
CA CYS A 766 -1.70 -1.31 -30.44
C CYS A 766 -2.37 -0.66 -31.66
N ALA A 767 -2.18 0.65 -31.83
CA ALA A 767 -2.76 1.41 -32.94
C ALA A 767 -2.23 0.95 -34.32
N PRO A 768 -3.04 1.10 -35.40
CA PRO A 768 -2.59 0.76 -36.76
C PRO A 768 -1.44 1.67 -37.20
N ALA A 769 -0.44 1.07 -37.85
CA ALA A 769 0.72 1.80 -38.38
C ALA A 769 0.31 2.77 -39.50
N TRP A 770 0.90 3.96 -39.51
CA TRP A 770 0.68 4.95 -40.57
C TRP A 770 1.25 4.47 -41.91
N SER A 771 0.52 4.75 -42.99
CA SER A 771 0.86 4.33 -44.35
C SER A 771 1.98 5.18 -44.94
N ALA A 772 2.97 4.54 -45.57
CA ALA A 772 4.03 5.23 -46.31
C ALA A 772 3.55 5.65 -47.72
N PRO A 773 3.82 6.89 -48.18
CA PRO A 773 3.61 7.29 -49.57
C PRO A 773 4.74 6.78 -50.47
N GLY A 774 4.42 6.45 -51.73
CA GLY A 774 5.37 5.97 -52.74
C GLY A 774 6.20 7.08 -53.41
N PRO A 775 7.31 6.72 -54.11
CA PRO A 775 8.29 7.68 -54.63
C PRO A 775 8.00 8.18 -56.05
N SER A 776 8.25 9.47 -56.31
CA SER A 776 8.53 10.00 -57.66
C SER A 776 9.21 11.38 -57.59
N GLY A 777 9.99 11.76 -58.61
CA GLY A 777 10.43 13.15 -58.84
C GLY A 777 11.78 13.58 -58.24
N SER A 778 12.80 13.66 -59.10
CA SER A 778 13.96 14.57 -58.98
C SER A 778 13.63 15.90 -59.75
N PRO A 779 14.46 16.97 -59.83
CA PRO A 779 15.92 17.05 -59.57
C PRO A 779 16.47 18.39 -58.96
N THR A 780 17.78 18.62 -59.14
CA THR A 780 18.54 19.90 -59.15
C THR A 780 18.93 20.62 -57.84
N THR A 781 20.10 21.29 -57.90
CA THR A 781 20.78 22.09 -56.86
C THR A 781 20.80 23.59 -57.26
N PRO A 782 21.21 24.53 -56.38
CA PRO A 782 22.59 25.07 -56.49
C PRO A 782 23.24 25.61 -55.19
N SER A 783 24.54 25.99 -55.30
CA SER A 783 25.34 26.98 -54.53
C SER A 783 25.06 27.24 -53.02
N ALA A 784 25.97 27.12 -52.04
CA ALA A 784 27.43 27.32 -51.90
C ALA A 784 27.89 28.76 -51.50
N SER A 785 28.51 28.88 -50.32
CA SER A 785 29.59 29.84 -50.01
C SER A 785 30.22 29.59 -48.63
N SER A 786 31.54 29.68 -48.52
CA SER A 786 32.33 29.81 -47.27
C SER A 786 33.19 31.08 -47.36
N PRO A 787 33.79 31.57 -46.27
CA PRO A 787 35.23 31.26 -46.08
C PRO A 787 35.69 31.18 -44.61
N GLY A 788 36.89 30.60 -44.37
CA GLY A 788 37.62 30.79 -43.10
C GLY A 788 38.42 29.57 -42.59
N SER A 789 39.69 29.46 -42.99
CA SER A 789 40.73 28.60 -42.37
C SER A 789 42.09 29.33 -42.48
N PRO A 790 42.96 29.27 -41.46
CA PRO A 790 43.97 28.21 -41.38
C PRO A 790 44.16 27.68 -39.92
N ALA A 791 45.04 26.74 -39.56
CA ALA A 791 46.17 26.12 -40.26
C ALA A 791 46.41 24.63 -39.87
N ARG A 792 47.35 23.97 -40.55
CA ARG A 792 47.98 22.67 -40.17
C ARG A 792 49.48 22.89 -39.91
N PRO A 793 50.12 22.11 -39.01
CA PRO A 793 50.86 20.89 -39.41
C PRO A 793 50.62 19.71 -38.41
N ALA A 794 51.07 18.46 -38.62
CA ALA A 794 51.60 17.74 -39.80
C ALA A 794 51.35 16.21 -39.61
N ARG A 795 51.63 15.41 -40.65
CA ARG A 795 51.64 13.93 -40.65
C ARG A 795 53.10 13.43 -40.58
N PRO A 796 53.43 12.16 -40.24
CA PRO A 796 53.29 11.07 -41.22
C PRO A 796 52.79 9.73 -40.56
N PRO A 797 53.22 8.48 -40.90
CA PRO A 797 52.24 7.41 -41.20
C PRO A 797 52.38 6.13 -40.31
N GLY A 798 51.56 5.10 -40.62
CA GLY A 798 51.79 3.71 -40.14
C GLY A 798 52.95 3.00 -40.87
N PRO A 799 53.13 1.66 -40.75
CA PRO A 799 52.06 0.71 -41.10
C PRO A 799 52.03 -0.66 -40.35
N SER A 800 50.99 -1.46 -40.65
CA SER A 800 50.95 -2.94 -40.85
C SER A 800 51.60 -3.97 -39.89
N ALA A 801 50.86 -5.08 -39.70
CA ALA A 801 51.34 -6.47 -39.51
C ALA A 801 52.00 -6.85 -38.15
N SER A 802 52.05 -8.13 -37.70
CA SER A 802 51.19 -9.32 -37.94
C SER A 802 51.60 -10.51 -37.04
N SER A 803 50.78 -11.57 -37.01
CA SER A 803 51.15 -13.00 -36.80
C SER A 803 51.39 -13.56 -35.38
N GLY A 804 51.29 -14.90 -35.25
CA GLY A 804 51.61 -15.74 -34.08
C GLY A 804 50.56 -15.74 -32.95
N CYS A 805 49.63 -16.69 -32.78
CA CYS A 805 49.34 -17.97 -33.45
C CYS A 805 50.26 -19.20 -33.17
N SER A 806 49.91 -19.99 -32.15
CA SER A 806 50.17 -21.46 -31.96
C SER A 806 49.88 -21.83 -30.49
N SER A 807 49.35 -23.00 -30.09
CA SER A 807 48.77 -24.14 -30.83
C SER A 807 48.01 -25.09 -29.89
N ALA A 808 46.92 -25.71 -30.39
CA ALA A 808 46.43 -27.11 -30.19
C ALA A 808 46.46 -27.79 -28.78
N CYS A 809 45.57 -28.75 -28.44
CA CYS A 809 44.86 -29.69 -29.32
C CYS A 809 43.52 -30.27 -28.74
N ALA A 810 42.67 -30.71 -29.68
CA ALA A 810 41.34 -31.35 -29.62
C ALA A 810 40.89 -32.25 -28.43
N ARG A 811 39.56 -32.28 -28.17
CA ARG A 811 38.68 -33.46 -28.42
C ARG A 811 37.15 -33.21 -28.30
N ILE A 812 36.47 -33.25 -29.46
CA ILE A 812 35.14 -33.83 -29.82
C ILE A 812 34.09 -34.13 -28.70
N LEU A 813 32.93 -33.42 -28.79
CA LEU A 813 31.47 -33.80 -28.72
C LEU A 813 30.95 -35.05 -27.93
N PRO A 814 29.64 -35.12 -27.57
CA PRO A 814 28.51 -34.21 -27.85
C PRO A 814 27.72 -33.70 -26.62
N ALA A 815 26.69 -32.88 -26.85
CA ALA A 815 25.73 -32.41 -25.84
C ALA A 815 24.49 -33.33 -25.68
N SER A 816 23.73 -33.17 -24.59
CA SER A 816 22.42 -33.81 -24.34
C SER A 816 21.37 -32.78 -23.89
N PRO A 817 20.07 -32.95 -24.22
CA PRO A 817 19.07 -31.89 -24.09
C PRO A 817 18.25 -31.91 -22.80
N CYS A 818 17.54 -30.81 -22.52
CA CYS A 818 16.54 -30.71 -21.45
C CYS A 818 15.27 -31.53 -21.78
N PRO A 819 14.60 -32.15 -20.78
CA PRO A 819 13.34 -32.85 -20.98
C PRO A 819 12.14 -31.88 -20.94
N THR A 820 11.34 -31.85 -22.01
CA THR A 820 10.00 -31.22 -22.02
C THR A 820 8.95 -32.18 -21.47
N ALA A 821 8.24 -31.81 -20.41
CA ALA A 821 7.11 -32.58 -19.90
C ALA A 821 5.80 -32.22 -20.64
N SER A 822 5.15 -33.20 -21.26
CA SER A 822 3.91 -33.05 -22.00
C SER A 822 2.66 -33.20 -21.13
N TRP A 823 1.65 -32.36 -21.36
CA TRP A 823 0.31 -32.50 -20.77
C TRP A 823 -0.62 -33.30 -21.70
N PRO A 824 -1.28 -34.38 -21.24
CA PRO A 824 -2.32 -35.05 -22.01
C PRO A 824 -3.66 -34.32 -21.87
N ALA A 825 -4.31 -34.03 -23.00
CA ALA A 825 -5.71 -33.59 -23.00
C ALA A 825 -6.65 -34.78 -22.79
N PHE A 826 -7.69 -34.61 -21.97
CA PHE A 826 -8.80 -35.57 -21.88
C PHE A 826 -10.08 -34.92 -22.42
N SER A 827 -10.61 -35.49 -23.50
CA SER A 827 -11.92 -35.13 -24.04
C SER A 827 -13.02 -35.97 -23.40
N SER A 828 -14.23 -35.40 -23.36
CA SER A 828 -15.45 -36.04 -22.86
C SER A 828 -15.86 -37.29 -23.64
N MET A 829 -16.38 -38.31 -22.95
CA MET A 829 -17.54 -39.08 -23.44
C MET A 829 -18.25 -39.80 -22.30
N SER A 830 -19.59 -39.68 -22.25
CA SER A 830 -20.47 -40.42 -21.34
C SER A 830 -21.10 -41.61 -22.07
N PRO A 831 -21.17 -42.81 -21.48
CA PRO A 831 -21.93 -43.92 -22.04
C PRO A 831 -23.31 -44.06 -21.37
N THR A 832 -24.39 -43.95 -22.15
CA THR A 832 -25.77 -44.21 -21.67
C THR A 832 -26.28 -45.59 -22.07
N ALA A 833 -26.69 -46.37 -21.06
CA ALA A 833 -27.71 -47.45 -21.08
C ALA A 833 -27.53 -48.70 -21.99
N GLY A 834 -27.94 -49.86 -21.47
CA GLY A 834 -27.88 -51.19 -22.13
C GLY A 834 -27.25 -52.26 -21.23
N CYS A 835 -27.94 -52.86 -20.25
CA CYS A 835 -28.96 -53.90 -20.39
C CYS A 835 -28.45 -55.14 -21.18
N ALA A 836 -28.50 -56.39 -20.70
CA ALA A 836 -29.16 -56.91 -19.49
C ALA A 836 -28.67 -58.34 -19.09
N ARG A 837 -29.15 -58.82 -17.92
CA ARG A 837 -29.26 -60.24 -17.47
C ARG A 837 -27.95 -60.95 -17.05
N SER A 838 -27.97 -61.86 -16.05
CA SER A 838 -29.01 -62.18 -15.05
C SER A 838 -28.50 -63.08 -13.91
N SER A 839 -29.21 -63.04 -12.76
CA SER A 839 -29.25 -64.05 -11.67
C SER A 839 -27.93 -64.28 -10.88
N THR A 840 -27.88 -64.97 -9.74
CA THR A 840 -28.88 -65.84 -9.07
C THR A 840 -28.85 -65.70 -7.53
N ARG A 841 -29.92 -66.17 -6.88
CA ARG A 841 -30.10 -66.59 -5.46
C ARG A 841 -28.79 -66.91 -4.69
N ARG A 842 -28.64 -66.71 -3.36
CA ARG A 842 -29.56 -66.55 -2.18
C ARG A 842 -28.73 -65.94 -1.00
N THR A 843 -29.24 -65.41 0.12
CA THR A 843 -30.62 -65.29 0.66
C THR A 843 -30.99 -63.81 0.96
N GLY A 844 -31.11 -63.20 2.17
CA GLY A 844 -31.07 -63.64 3.59
C GLY A 844 -31.30 -62.46 4.58
N SER A 845 -31.95 -62.69 5.74
CA SER A 845 -32.09 -61.76 6.89
C SER A 845 -32.51 -62.55 8.16
N PRO A 846 -32.48 -62.04 9.42
CA PRO A 846 -33.14 -60.82 9.96
C PRO A 846 -32.13 -59.73 10.45
N ALA A 847 -32.45 -58.44 10.70
CA ALA A 847 -33.55 -57.76 11.44
C ALA A 847 -33.43 -57.90 12.99
N SER A 848 -33.73 -56.93 13.88
CA SER A 848 -34.22 -55.53 13.85
C SER A 848 -33.89 -54.88 15.25
N ALA A 849 -34.29 -53.67 15.71
CA ALA A 849 -35.39 -52.74 15.39
C ALA A 849 -35.20 -51.33 16.02
N THR A 850 -36.09 -50.38 15.65
CA THR A 850 -36.52 -49.14 16.38
C THR A 850 -35.48 -48.07 16.77
N GLY A 851 -35.79 -46.77 16.75
CA GLY A 851 -37.03 -46.04 16.42
C GLY A 851 -36.75 -44.53 16.20
N CYS A 852 -37.75 -43.74 15.78
CA CYS A 852 -37.53 -42.41 15.18
C CYS A 852 -38.13 -41.22 15.96
N CYS A 853 -37.50 -40.04 15.76
CA CYS A 853 -38.10 -38.69 15.81
C CYS A 853 -38.55 -38.14 17.20
N PRO A 854 -38.77 -36.80 17.33
CA PRO A 854 -38.60 -35.73 16.34
C PRO A 854 -37.15 -35.24 16.19
#